data_AF-A0A1I2GL39-F1
#
_entry.id   AF-A0A1I2GL39-F1
#
_cell.length_a   1.000
_cell.length_b   1.000
_cell.length_c   1.000
_cell.angle_alpha   90.00
_cell.angle_beta   90.00
_cell.angle_gamma   90.00
#
_symmetry.space_group_name_H-M   'P 1'
#
loop_
_entity.id
_entity.type
_entity.pdbx_description
1 polymer ?
#
loop_
_entity_poly.entity_id
_entity_poly.type
_entity_poly.pdbx_seq_one_letter_code
_entity_poly.pdbx_strand_id
1 'polypeptide(L)'
;MANFFRTRSVKNNATNHRIAAQLWSEVARVNGRSDGDLPAYMSGSPRGIQLTDRHRQDGMSVYIRELDDPHRILAYPVRHSDLRTNVTSETRLDWAALAKIVEGGRPIVVSGDIIQIDNASVDISRAMKNPEYLEMVSRREEVIDRFGSFFLNPTSLTEAAFQEFLLFENNHHWTGLHRQAPNLMEQGIEHLRTTISMLTDESSQISERYNAAVGRQKGMSKGIATAILLVAFPDKYGVWNTTSEAGLIELGFWPELPRGTTAGETYESVNASLHRLAKSHGVDLWSIDGLLHFILHPTLEASSAAIPSNSSNQNDNKNTNDKKTDSPSTVLNLLGHDGSHGTKFWWVNNKQTYTHEIGGNYLWSPTERSDGVRNEFYENMKRIRPGDIVFAFSEAEIRAVGICAAPAVMAPKPGEFGHSGDNWGDEGWRVAMDFTVLNAPLRPKDHLDVLAPTLPKKYSPIQPNGNGNQGAYLAAVPFEMARVVIKLLGPRWSEIDLSDIFAPVDLLGKIEELEVEVERVILNRTDLSETEKLQLVKSRRGQGIYRKNLEGFEKVCRITGVRNLRHLRASHIKPWRASTTFEKLDGNNGILLSPHVDHLFDQGFISFADDGTLLTSTDVDFDTLALWGIKPEGNFGDFRPEQLPYLDFHREVIFKK
;
A
#
# COMPACT_ATOMS: atom_id res chain seq x y z
N MET A 1 47.48 19.44 32.87
CA MET A 1 46.26 19.46 32.03
C MET A 1 45.55 18.11 32.11
N ALA A 2 45.18 17.74 33.33
CA ALA A 2 44.08 16.81 33.59
C ALA A 2 42.83 17.69 33.67
N ASN A 3 41.82 17.39 32.84
CA ASN A 3 40.39 17.77 32.95
C ASN A 3 39.81 17.87 31.53
N PHE A 4 39.32 16.76 30.96
CA PHE A 4 38.12 16.81 30.10
C PHE A 4 37.43 15.46 29.91
N PHE A 5 38.00 14.35 30.40
CA PHE A 5 37.26 13.08 30.49
C PHE A 5 37.42 12.49 31.89
N ARG A 6 36.53 12.92 32.81
CA ARG A 6 36.31 12.12 34.03
C ARG A 6 35.59 10.85 33.59
N THR A 7 36.24 9.71 33.78
CA THR A 7 35.59 8.39 33.84
C THR A 7 34.45 8.45 34.85
N ARG A 8 33.21 8.62 34.38
CA ARG A 8 32.07 8.22 35.20
C ARG A 8 32.11 6.71 35.24
N SER A 9 32.40 6.18 36.43
CA SER A 9 32.04 4.80 36.78
C SER A 9 30.57 4.62 36.43
N VAL A 10 30.30 3.94 35.32
CA VAL A 10 28.97 3.46 35.01
C VAL A 10 28.70 2.41 36.07
N LYS A 11 27.85 2.74 37.04
CA LYS A 11 27.30 1.76 37.95
C LYS A 11 26.79 0.61 37.10
N ASN A 12 27.24 -0.57 37.47
CA ASN A 12 26.82 -1.85 36.93
C ASN A 12 25.29 -1.98 37.14
N ASN A 13 24.51 -1.38 36.24
CA ASN A 13 23.06 -1.28 36.40
C ASN A 13 22.44 -2.46 35.67
N ALA A 14 21.55 -3.16 36.36
CA ALA A 14 20.80 -4.30 35.83
C ALA A 14 20.10 -3.98 34.50
N THR A 15 19.79 -2.70 34.24
CA THR A 15 19.25 -2.17 32.99
C THR A 15 20.17 -2.44 31.79
N ASN A 16 21.48 -2.19 31.88
CA ASN A 16 22.40 -2.40 30.77
C ASN A 16 22.59 -3.89 30.45
N HIS A 17 22.58 -4.75 31.48
CA HIS A 17 22.59 -6.20 31.31
C HIS A 17 21.29 -6.72 30.69
N ARG A 18 20.14 -6.15 31.07
CA ARG A 18 18.82 -6.52 30.56
C ARG A 18 18.62 -6.07 29.10
N ILE A 19 19.11 -4.89 28.75
CA ILE A 19 19.12 -4.37 27.37
C ILE A 19 20.05 -5.20 26.49
N ALA A 20 21.26 -5.53 26.96
CA ALA A 20 22.18 -6.39 26.22
C ALA A 20 21.63 -7.81 26.03
N ALA A 21 20.93 -8.34 27.04
CA ALA A 21 20.26 -9.63 26.94
C ALA A 21 19.10 -9.63 25.93
N GLN A 22 18.29 -8.57 25.92
CA GLN A 22 17.19 -8.41 24.97
C GLN A 22 17.69 -8.22 23.53
N LEU A 23 18.74 -7.42 23.33
CA LEU A 23 19.40 -7.26 22.03
C LEU A 23 19.97 -8.59 21.51
N TRP A 24 20.57 -9.39 22.38
CA TRP A 24 21.10 -10.70 21.99
C TRP A 24 20.00 -11.70 21.63
N SER A 25 18.92 -11.76 22.42
CA SER A 25 17.76 -12.59 22.11
C SER A 25 17.10 -12.19 20.78
N GLU A 26 17.06 -10.91 20.46
CA GLU A 26 16.44 -10.44 19.22
C GLU A 26 17.32 -10.72 18.00
N VAL A 27 18.64 -10.58 18.11
CA VAL A 27 19.58 -11.00 17.07
C VAL A 27 19.54 -12.52 16.87
N ALA A 28 19.38 -13.32 17.93
CA ALA A 28 19.22 -14.77 17.82
C ALA A 28 17.89 -15.16 17.14
N ARG A 29 16.81 -14.42 17.43
CA ARG A 29 15.48 -14.61 16.82
C ARG A 29 15.48 -14.31 15.32
N VAL A 30 16.08 -13.18 14.91
CA VAL A 30 16.14 -12.76 13.50
C VAL A 30 17.00 -13.71 12.66
N ASN A 31 17.98 -14.37 13.27
CA ASN A 31 18.85 -15.34 12.60
C ASN A 31 18.41 -16.80 12.80
N GLY A 32 17.21 -17.04 13.34
CA GLY A 32 16.58 -18.37 13.38
C GLY A 32 17.17 -19.38 14.36
N ARG A 33 17.73 -18.94 15.50
CA ARG A 33 18.23 -19.86 16.56
C ARG A 33 17.32 -19.83 17.79
N SER A 34 17.05 -21.01 18.37
CA SER A 34 16.04 -21.20 19.43
C SER A 34 16.56 -21.34 20.86
N ASP A 35 17.88 -21.41 21.10
CA ASP A 35 18.38 -21.69 22.46
C ASP A 35 19.17 -20.52 23.07
N GLY A 36 18.66 -20.03 24.19
CA GLY A 36 19.07 -18.80 24.88
C GLY A 36 20.08 -19.00 26.00
N ASP A 37 21.35 -19.23 25.67
CA ASP A 37 22.44 -19.09 26.65
C ASP A 37 23.08 -17.69 26.55
N LEU A 38 22.85 -16.87 27.57
CA LEU A 38 23.51 -15.57 27.77
C LEU A 38 24.98 -15.77 28.17
N PRO A 39 25.95 -15.04 27.59
CA PRO A 39 27.34 -15.09 28.03
C PRO A 39 27.46 -14.71 29.52
N ALA A 40 28.01 -15.61 30.34
CA ALA A 40 28.09 -15.47 31.80
C ALA A 40 29.04 -14.37 32.32
N TYR A 41 29.60 -13.51 31.47
CA TYR A 41 30.60 -12.52 31.88
C TYR A 41 30.34 -11.14 31.26
N MET A 42 29.35 -10.43 31.81
CA MET A 42 29.31 -8.96 31.75
C MET A 42 29.61 -8.32 33.12
N SER A 43 30.18 -9.10 34.06
CA SER A 43 30.63 -8.58 35.35
C SER A 43 32.16 -8.40 35.39
N GLY A 44 32.61 -7.16 35.21
CA GLY A 44 33.74 -6.67 36.01
C GLY A 44 35.10 -6.41 35.34
N SER A 45 35.20 -5.88 34.12
CA SER A 45 36.48 -5.31 33.65
C SER A 45 36.32 -3.91 33.04
N PRO A 46 37.07 -2.89 33.51
CA PRO A 46 37.13 -1.55 32.89
C PRO A 46 38.04 -1.51 31.65
N ARG A 47 38.52 -2.65 31.18
CA ARG A 47 39.29 -2.82 29.95
C ARG A 47 38.53 -3.81 29.06
N GLY A 48 38.34 -3.43 27.80
CA GLY A 48 37.43 -4.02 26.83
C GLY A 48 37.24 -5.54 26.87
N ILE A 49 36.06 -5.96 26.41
CA ILE A 49 35.55 -7.34 26.41
C ILE A 49 36.62 -8.31 25.90
N GLN A 50 37.15 -9.17 26.77
CA GLN A 50 37.98 -10.31 26.37
C GLN A 50 37.10 -11.53 26.08
N LEU A 51 37.19 -12.03 24.85
CA LEU A 51 36.43 -13.18 24.38
C LEU A 51 36.93 -14.48 25.03
N THR A 52 36.02 -15.31 25.57
CA THR A 52 36.35 -16.69 25.97
C THR A 52 36.40 -17.61 24.74
N ASP A 53 37.10 -18.74 24.83
CA ASP A 53 37.31 -19.65 23.70
C ASP A 53 36.01 -20.26 23.14
N ARG A 54 34.94 -20.31 23.94
CA ARG A 54 33.61 -20.76 23.49
C ARG A 54 33.03 -19.82 22.42
N HIS A 55 33.17 -18.50 22.60
CA HIS A 55 32.66 -17.50 21.66
C HIS A 55 33.48 -17.42 20.36
N ARG A 56 34.73 -17.94 20.35
CA ARG A 56 35.54 -18.08 19.13
C ARG A 56 35.06 -19.21 18.22
N GLN A 57 34.26 -20.15 18.73
CA GLN A 57 33.71 -21.26 17.95
C GLN A 57 32.38 -20.90 17.26
N ASP A 58 31.61 -19.94 17.79
CA ASP A 58 30.24 -19.64 17.33
C ASP A 58 30.15 -18.62 16.16
N GLY A 59 31.28 -18.02 15.76
CA GLY A 59 31.40 -17.28 14.50
C GLY A 59 30.85 -15.85 14.47
N MET A 60 30.24 -15.32 15.54
CA MET A 60 29.74 -13.94 15.65
C MET A 60 29.92 -13.34 17.05
N SER A 61 30.05 -12.01 17.14
CA SER A 61 30.07 -11.24 18.40
C SER A 61 29.35 -9.91 18.26
N VAL A 62 28.77 -9.38 19.35
CA VAL A 62 28.09 -8.07 19.38
C VAL A 62 28.93 -7.06 20.16
N TYR A 63 29.25 -5.94 19.53
CA TYR A 63 30.03 -4.85 20.10
C TYR A 63 29.14 -3.70 20.50
N ILE A 64 29.32 -3.13 21.69
CA ILE A 64 28.50 -2.02 22.20
C ILE A 64 29.40 -0.81 22.49
N ARG A 65 28.99 0.37 22.04
CA ARG A 65 29.61 1.67 22.31
C ARG A 65 28.60 2.60 22.98
N GLU A 66 28.93 3.14 24.15
CA GLU A 66 28.19 4.25 24.75
C GLU A 66 28.48 5.54 23.97
N LEU A 67 27.43 6.32 23.69
CA LEU A 67 27.52 7.65 23.11
C LEU A 67 27.67 8.71 24.21
N ASP A 68 27.94 9.96 23.80
CA ASP A 68 28.10 11.08 24.73
C ASP A 68 26.83 11.37 25.57
N ASP A 69 25.68 10.88 25.10
CA ASP A 69 24.44 10.79 25.87
C ASP A 69 24.40 9.45 26.63
N PRO A 70 24.40 9.45 27.98
CA PRO A 70 24.44 8.24 28.80
C PRO A 70 23.19 7.36 28.68
N HIS A 71 22.15 7.81 27.98
CA HIS A 71 20.98 7.00 27.67
C HIS A 71 21.03 6.35 26.28
N ARG A 72 22.08 6.60 25.49
CA ARG A 72 22.24 6.10 24.12
C ARG A 72 23.44 5.17 23.99
N ILE A 73 23.19 3.99 23.46
CA ILE A 73 24.22 3.00 23.11
C ILE A 73 24.08 2.61 21.64
N LEU A 74 25.22 2.34 20.99
CA LEU A 74 25.32 1.76 19.66
C LEU A 74 25.75 0.30 19.79
N ALA A 75 25.02 -0.63 19.20
CA ALA A 75 25.35 -2.05 19.22
C ALA A 75 25.49 -2.62 17.79
N TYR A 76 26.53 -3.42 17.55
CA TYR A 76 26.88 -3.94 16.23
C TYR A 76 27.20 -5.44 16.24
N PRO A 77 26.48 -6.30 15.50
CA PRO A 77 26.85 -7.69 15.29
C PRO A 77 27.97 -7.81 14.24
N VAL A 78 29.00 -8.59 14.54
CA VAL A 78 30.18 -8.77 13.67
C VAL A 78 30.55 -10.25 13.56
N ARG A 79 30.72 -10.76 12.33
CA ARG A 79 31.19 -12.13 12.09
C ARG A 79 32.69 -12.24 12.29
N HIS A 80 33.15 -13.34 12.88
CA HIS A 80 34.58 -13.57 13.13
C HIS A 80 35.39 -13.75 11.83
N SER A 81 34.76 -14.20 10.75
CA SER A 81 35.37 -14.25 9.41
C SER A 81 35.82 -12.86 8.95
N ASP A 82 35.02 -11.84 9.23
CA ASP A 82 35.21 -10.47 8.73
C ASP A 82 36.24 -9.71 9.59
N LEU A 83 36.44 -10.18 10.83
CA LEU A 83 37.53 -9.76 11.71
C LEU A 83 38.86 -10.41 11.29
N ARG A 84 38.86 -11.70 10.88
CA ARG A 84 40.10 -12.42 10.51
C ARG A 84 40.75 -11.92 9.22
N THR A 85 39.99 -11.32 8.31
CA THR A 85 40.53 -10.75 7.06
C THR A 85 41.18 -9.39 7.24
N ASN A 86 40.83 -8.64 8.29
CA ASN A 86 41.25 -7.25 8.49
C ASN A 86 42.05 -6.98 9.78
N VAL A 87 42.22 -7.97 10.65
CA VAL A 87 42.88 -7.82 11.96
C VAL A 87 43.99 -8.87 12.09
N THR A 88 45.25 -8.44 12.14
CA THR A 88 46.40 -9.32 12.44
C THR A 88 46.54 -9.52 13.95
N SER A 89 47.29 -10.52 14.39
CA SER A 89 47.46 -10.88 15.82
C SER A 89 48.05 -9.78 16.71
N GLU A 90 48.52 -8.68 16.13
CA GLU A 90 49.12 -7.54 16.84
C GLU A 90 48.21 -6.30 16.90
N THR A 91 47.06 -6.30 16.22
CA THR A 91 46.21 -5.11 16.15
C THR A 91 45.36 -4.96 17.41
N ARG A 92 45.68 -3.96 18.23
CA ARG A 92 44.75 -3.41 19.22
C ARG A 92 43.60 -2.77 18.43
N LEU A 93 42.41 -3.37 18.45
CA LEU A 93 41.22 -2.85 17.76
C LEU A 93 40.95 -1.41 18.20
N ASP A 94 41.15 -0.44 17.30
CA ASP A 94 40.70 0.94 17.48
C ASP A 94 39.27 1.11 16.96
N TRP A 95 38.57 2.12 17.46
CA TRP A 95 37.16 2.36 17.16
C TRP A 95 36.88 2.79 15.72
N ALA A 96 37.83 3.41 15.02
CA ALA A 96 37.71 3.79 13.62
C ALA A 96 37.86 2.57 12.69
N ALA A 97 38.73 1.63 13.03
CA ALA A 97 38.86 0.35 12.32
C ALA A 97 37.61 -0.53 12.50
N LEU A 98 37.05 -0.56 13.71
CA LEU A 98 35.78 -1.23 13.99
C LEU A 98 34.60 -0.56 13.25
N ALA A 99 34.57 0.77 13.16
CA ALA A 99 33.54 1.50 12.42
C ALA A 99 33.54 1.17 10.91
N LYS A 100 34.72 0.99 10.29
CA LYS A 100 34.84 0.56 8.88
C LYS A 100 34.33 -0.86 8.62
N ILE A 101 34.48 -1.77 9.58
CA ILE A 101 33.94 -3.15 9.48
C ILE A 101 32.40 -3.14 9.64
N VAL A 102 31.88 -2.11 10.31
CA VAL A 102 30.47 -1.97 10.71
C VAL A 102 29.63 -1.14 9.74
N GLU A 103 30.21 -0.41 8.78
CA GLU A 103 29.48 0.38 7.76
C GLU A 103 28.45 -0.41 6.93
N GLY A 104 28.43 -1.76 7.01
CA GLY A 104 27.39 -2.62 6.45
C GLY A 104 26.22 -2.99 7.38
N GLY A 105 26.15 -2.48 8.62
CA GLY A 105 25.17 -2.88 9.63
C GLY A 105 24.49 -1.71 10.36
N ARG A 106 23.15 -1.78 10.48
CA ARG A 106 22.28 -0.70 10.98
C ARG A 106 22.54 -0.34 12.46
N PRO A 107 22.64 0.96 12.82
CA PRO A 107 22.72 1.37 14.22
C PRO A 107 21.34 1.28 14.90
N ILE A 108 21.33 0.82 16.16
CA ILE A 108 20.14 0.83 17.04
C ILE A 108 20.33 1.96 18.04
N VAL A 109 19.33 2.84 18.19
CA VAL A 109 19.35 3.91 19.20
C VAL A 109 18.31 3.60 20.28
N VAL A 110 18.74 3.57 21.53
CA VAL A 110 17.85 3.45 22.69
C VAL A 110 17.72 4.82 23.34
N SER A 111 16.48 5.24 23.64
CA SER A 111 16.20 6.45 24.41
C SER A 111 15.04 6.17 25.36
N GLY A 112 15.26 6.39 26.67
CA GLY A 112 14.21 6.32 27.69
C GLY A 112 13.38 5.02 27.70
N ASP A 113 14.04 3.86 27.66
CA ASP A 113 13.43 2.52 27.64
C ASP A 113 12.70 2.13 26.33
N ILE A 114 12.78 2.95 25.29
CA ILE A 114 12.25 2.65 23.96
C ILE A 114 13.42 2.35 23.01
N ILE A 115 13.37 1.17 22.38
CA ILE A 115 14.32 0.78 21.32
C ILE A 115 13.75 1.26 19.99
N GLN A 116 14.42 2.22 19.34
CA GLN A 116 14.12 2.63 17.98
C GLN A 116 15.22 2.13 17.03
N ILE A 117 14.81 1.45 15.96
CA ILE A 117 15.65 1.20 14.80
C ILE A 117 15.55 2.46 13.95
N ASP A 118 16.67 3.16 13.76
CA ASP A 118 16.71 4.35 12.92
C ASP A 118 16.40 3.92 11.47
N ASN A 119 15.25 4.34 10.95
CA ASN A 119 14.76 3.91 9.63
C ASN A 119 15.29 4.78 8.49
N ALA A 120 16.02 5.87 8.74
CA ALA A 120 16.57 6.70 7.67
C ALA A 120 17.75 5.98 6.98
N SER A 121 17.42 5.14 6.02
CA SER A 121 18.37 4.46 5.13
C SER A 121 18.80 5.31 3.92
N VAL A 122 18.32 6.57 3.82
CA VAL A 122 18.49 7.38 2.61
C VAL A 122 19.65 8.37 2.72
N ASP A 123 20.70 8.12 1.92
CA ASP A 123 21.79 9.07 1.72
C ASP A 123 21.32 10.25 0.83
N ILE A 124 20.75 11.27 1.46
CA ILE A 124 20.30 12.51 0.81
C ILE A 124 21.43 13.16 0.01
N SER A 125 22.68 13.06 0.49
CA SER A 125 23.85 13.64 -0.20
C SER A 125 24.15 12.94 -1.51
N ARG A 126 23.75 11.68 -1.66
CA ARG A 126 23.82 10.94 -2.92
C ARG A 126 22.68 11.33 -3.86
N ALA A 127 21.45 11.46 -3.37
CA ALA A 127 20.31 11.89 -4.18
C ALA A 127 20.55 13.28 -4.80
N MET A 128 21.14 14.21 -4.04
CA MET A 128 21.52 15.55 -4.52
C MET A 128 22.62 15.56 -5.60
N LYS A 129 23.34 14.45 -5.79
CA LYS A 129 24.40 14.32 -6.82
C LYS A 129 23.93 13.55 -8.06
N ASN A 130 22.69 13.05 -8.07
CA ASN A 130 22.17 12.30 -9.20
C ASN A 130 22.05 13.23 -10.44
N PRO A 131 22.62 12.87 -11.60
CA PRO A 131 22.48 13.65 -12.84
C PRO A 131 21.03 13.94 -13.24
N GLU A 132 20.10 13.00 -13.06
CA GLU A 132 18.69 13.19 -13.40
C GLU A 132 18.01 14.19 -12.45
N TYR A 133 18.36 14.15 -11.17
CA TYR A 133 17.92 15.15 -10.18
C TYR A 133 18.45 16.53 -10.54
N LEU A 134 19.74 16.63 -10.86
CA LEU A 134 20.37 17.90 -11.23
C LEU A 134 19.76 18.46 -12.52
N GLU A 135 19.48 17.61 -13.51
CA GLU A 135 18.80 18.03 -14.74
C GLU A 135 17.39 18.55 -14.45
N MET A 136 16.57 17.81 -13.72
CA MET A 136 15.21 18.22 -13.35
C MET A 136 15.19 19.53 -12.54
N VAL A 137 16.07 19.67 -11.54
CA VAL A 137 16.19 20.91 -10.76
C VAL A 137 16.69 22.08 -11.62
N SER A 138 17.54 21.83 -12.62
CA SER A 138 18.01 22.88 -13.53
C SER A 138 16.91 23.50 -14.40
N ARG A 139 15.77 22.81 -14.58
CA ARG A 139 14.62 23.30 -15.37
C ARG A 139 13.73 24.29 -14.63
N ARG A 140 13.99 24.57 -13.34
CA ARG A 140 13.20 25.47 -12.49
C ARG A 140 12.88 26.81 -13.15
N GLU A 141 13.90 27.56 -13.58
CA GLU A 141 13.70 28.90 -14.14
C GLU A 141 12.94 28.84 -15.47
N GLU A 142 13.20 27.83 -16.31
CA GLU A 142 12.48 27.63 -17.58
C GLU A 142 10.96 27.51 -17.35
N VAL A 143 10.55 26.74 -16.33
CA VAL A 143 9.14 26.52 -16.01
C VAL A 143 8.51 27.76 -15.36
N ILE A 144 9.23 28.40 -14.44
CA ILE A 144 8.74 29.61 -13.76
C ILE A 144 8.59 30.78 -14.73
N ASP A 145 9.57 31.01 -15.60
CA ASP A 145 9.52 32.07 -16.60
C ASP A 145 8.36 31.84 -17.59
N ARG A 146 8.12 30.59 -17.97
CA ARG A 146 7.07 30.23 -18.94
C ARG A 146 5.67 30.29 -18.35
N PHE A 147 5.47 29.84 -17.10
CA PHE A 147 4.13 29.62 -16.54
C PHE A 147 3.80 30.48 -15.31
N GLY A 148 4.79 30.95 -14.56
CA GLY A 148 4.59 31.67 -13.29
C GLY A 148 3.76 32.94 -13.45
N SER A 149 4.00 33.73 -14.51
CA SER A 149 3.23 34.94 -14.78
C SER A 149 1.74 34.69 -15.02
N PHE A 150 1.37 33.54 -15.61
CA PHE A 150 -0.02 33.15 -15.79
C PHE A 150 -0.70 32.82 -14.46
N PHE A 151 0.00 32.21 -13.50
CA PHE A 151 -0.57 31.89 -12.19
C PHE A 151 -0.64 33.09 -11.25
N LEU A 152 0.30 34.03 -11.38
CA LEU A 152 0.26 35.33 -10.69
C LEU A 152 -0.82 36.26 -11.25
N ASN A 153 -1.13 36.14 -12.55
CA ASN A 153 -2.22 36.88 -13.18
C ASN A 153 -3.12 35.95 -14.02
N PRO A 154 -4.03 35.19 -13.38
CA PRO A 154 -4.85 34.17 -14.04
C PRO A 154 -5.74 34.72 -15.16
N THR A 155 -6.06 36.01 -15.16
CA THR A 155 -6.83 36.63 -16.26
C THR A 155 -6.19 36.46 -17.63
N SER A 156 -4.86 36.33 -17.68
CA SER A 156 -4.09 36.12 -18.92
C SER A 156 -3.90 34.64 -19.32
N LEU A 157 -4.22 33.69 -18.43
CA LEU A 157 -4.02 32.26 -18.65
C LEU A 157 -4.98 31.72 -19.70
N THR A 158 -4.50 31.19 -20.82
CA THR A 158 -5.34 30.53 -21.83
C THR A 158 -5.50 29.04 -21.53
N GLU A 159 -6.54 28.42 -22.07
CA GLU A 159 -6.74 26.96 -21.97
C GLU A 159 -5.54 26.20 -22.57
N ALA A 160 -5.04 26.63 -23.73
CA ALA A 160 -3.87 26.03 -24.36
C ALA A 160 -2.61 26.15 -23.47
N ALA A 161 -2.34 27.33 -22.91
CA ALA A 161 -1.19 27.53 -22.03
C ALA A 161 -1.29 26.67 -20.75
N PHE A 162 -2.49 26.51 -20.20
CA PHE A 162 -2.70 25.63 -19.06
C PHE A 162 -2.52 24.15 -19.43
N GLN A 163 -3.06 23.69 -20.57
CA GLN A 163 -2.87 22.32 -21.03
C GLN A 163 -1.39 22.02 -21.30
N GLU A 164 -0.64 22.97 -21.87
CA GLU A 164 0.81 22.85 -22.04
C GLU A 164 1.52 22.64 -20.70
N PHE A 165 1.17 23.40 -19.66
CA PHE A 165 1.71 23.22 -18.31
C PHE A 165 1.48 21.80 -17.76
N LEU A 166 0.34 21.17 -18.06
CA LEU A 166 0.04 19.83 -17.57
C LEU A 166 0.86 18.70 -18.23
N LEU A 167 1.59 19.00 -19.31
CA LEU A 167 2.42 18.03 -20.02
C LEU A 167 3.85 18.02 -19.45
N PHE A 168 4.38 16.83 -19.19
CA PHE A 168 5.70 16.64 -18.61
C PHE A 168 6.82 17.26 -19.45
N GLU A 169 6.69 17.22 -20.78
CA GLU A 169 7.64 17.85 -21.72
C GLU A 169 7.79 19.38 -21.54
N ASN A 170 6.85 20.02 -20.85
CA ASN A 170 6.85 21.46 -20.61
C ASN A 170 7.06 21.83 -19.13
N ASN A 171 6.54 21.05 -18.19
CA ASN A 171 6.76 21.30 -16.76
C ASN A 171 8.02 20.63 -16.20
N HIS A 172 8.61 19.67 -16.93
CA HIS A 172 9.84 18.94 -16.64
C HIS A 172 9.93 18.27 -15.26
N HIS A 173 8.83 18.20 -14.52
CA HIS A 173 8.87 17.86 -13.08
C HIS A 173 7.76 16.93 -12.65
N TRP A 174 6.53 17.13 -13.14
CA TRP A 174 5.36 16.34 -12.76
C TRP A 174 4.79 15.53 -13.93
N THR A 175 4.77 14.21 -13.76
CA THR A 175 4.19 13.30 -14.74
C THR A 175 2.69 13.13 -14.50
N GLY A 176 1.94 12.90 -15.59
CA GLY A 176 0.53 12.51 -15.51
C GLY A 176 -0.49 13.61 -15.15
N LEU A 177 -0.08 14.87 -14.96
CA LEU A 177 -1.04 15.96 -14.67
C LEU A 177 -2.08 16.14 -15.79
N HIS A 178 -1.68 15.93 -17.05
CA HIS A 178 -2.55 15.99 -18.22
C HIS A 178 -3.78 15.05 -18.14
N ARG A 179 -3.73 13.99 -17.32
CA ARG A 179 -4.88 13.09 -17.11
C ARG A 179 -6.10 13.80 -16.52
N GLN A 180 -5.88 14.89 -15.76
CA GLN A 180 -6.96 15.70 -15.18
C GLN A 180 -7.42 16.85 -16.09
N ALA A 181 -6.79 17.06 -17.25
CA ALA A 181 -7.14 18.15 -18.15
C ALA A 181 -8.64 18.16 -18.53
N PRO A 182 -9.29 17.02 -18.87
CA PRO A 182 -10.72 17.02 -19.19
C PRO A 182 -11.59 17.49 -18.01
N ASN A 183 -11.27 17.06 -16.79
CA ASN A 183 -12.01 17.41 -15.57
C ASN A 183 -11.80 18.88 -15.18
N LEU A 184 -10.57 19.38 -15.31
CA LEU A 184 -10.20 20.78 -15.02
C LEU A 184 -10.86 21.76 -15.99
N MET A 185 -11.07 21.35 -17.24
CA MET A 185 -11.68 22.18 -18.27
C MET A 185 -13.20 22.05 -18.37
N GLU A 186 -13.81 21.09 -17.69
CA GLU A 186 -15.26 20.83 -17.76
C GLU A 186 -16.12 22.05 -17.40
N GLN A 187 -15.68 22.83 -16.42
CA GLN A 187 -16.36 24.06 -15.97
C GLN A 187 -15.92 25.31 -16.73
N GLY A 188 -15.06 25.14 -17.75
CA GLY A 188 -14.51 26.21 -18.58
C GLY A 188 -13.33 26.96 -17.95
N ILE A 189 -12.53 27.60 -18.81
CA ILE A 189 -11.31 28.32 -18.42
C ILE A 189 -11.57 29.47 -17.43
N GLU A 190 -12.70 30.18 -17.52
CA GLU A 190 -13.01 31.28 -16.58
C GLU A 190 -13.21 30.80 -15.14
N HIS A 191 -13.80 29.61 -14.97
CA HIS A 191 -13.94 29.01 -13.65
C HIS A 191 -12.57 28.62 -13.09
N LEU A 192 -11.73 28.00 -13.91
CA LEU A 192 -10.36 27.65 -13.53
C LEU A 192 -9.53 28.89 -13.15
N ARG A 193 -9.63 29.98 -13.92
CA ARG A 193 -8.96 31.26 -13.60
C ARG A 193 -9.42 31.82 -12.27
N THR A 194 -10.71 31.75 -11.99
CA THR A 194 -11.29 32.16 -10.69
C THR A 194 -10.72 31.32 -9.55
N THR A 195 -10.67 30.00 -9.72
CA THR A 195 -10.08 29.06 -8.74
C THR A 195 -8.61 29.36 -8.50
N ILE A 196 -7.81 29.53 -9.56
CA ILE A 196 -6.38 29.85 -9.43
C ILE A 196 -6.21 31.22 -8.76
N SER A 197 -7.06 32.21 -9.06
CA SER A 197 -7.00 33.52 -8.43
C SER A 197 -7.27 33.46 -6.92
N MET A 198 -8.23 32.63 -6.49
CA MET A 198 -8.46 32.36 -5.05
C MET A 198 -7.25 31.67 -4.42
N LEU A 199 -6.65 30.71 -5.14
CA LEU A 199 -5.50 29.97 -4.67
C LEU A 199 -4.26 30.88 -4.52
N THR A 200 -4.03 31.83 -5.44
CA THR A 200 -2.83 32.67 -5.49
C THR A 200 -2.98 34.06 -4.82
N ASP A 201 -4.13 34.35 -4.22
CA ASP A 201 -4.37 35.61 -3.48
C ASP A 201 -3.61 35.69 -2.15
N GLU A 202 -2.42 36.26 -2.12
CA GLU A 202 -1.60 36.38 -0.90
C GLU A 202 -2.20 37.27 0.22
N SER A 203 -3.40 37.85 0.06
CA SER A 203 -4.08 38.62 1.11
C SER A 203 -4.71 37.76 2.21
N SER A 204 -4.91 36.45 1.95
CA SER A 204 -5.54 35.51 2.89
C SER A 204 -4.61 34.35 3.26
N GLN A 205 -4.89 33.67 4.38
CA GLN A 205 -4.07 32.54 4.83
C GLN A 205 -4.10 31.41 3.80
N ILE A 206 -3.00 30.67 3.68
CA ILE A 206 -2.89 29.60 2.69
C ILE A 206 -3.92 28.48 2.94
N SER A 207 -4.22 28.18 4.20
CA SER A 207 -5.20 27.17 4.59
C SER A 207 -6.61 27.52 4.10
N GLU A 208 -7.04 28.77 4.24
CA GLU A 208 -8.34 29.26 3.78
C GLU A 208 -8.45 29.22 2.25
N ARG A 209 -7.42 29.71 1.55
CA ARG A 209 -7.39 29.74 0.07
C ARG A 209 -7.38 28.35 -0.54
N TYR A 210 -6.59 27.45 0.04
CA TYR A 210 -6.51 26.08 -0.40
C TYR A 210 -7.88 25.39 -0.27
N ASN A 211 -8.55 25.52 0.88
CA ASN A 211 -9.88 24.96 1.09
C ASN A 211 -10.91 25.56 0.12
N ALA A 212 -10.82 26.87 -0.16
CA ALA A 212 -11.73 27.54 -1.09
C ALA A 212 -11.53 27.11 -2.56
N ALA A 213 -10.29 26.86 -2.98
CA ALA A 213 -9.95 26.55 -4.37
C ALA A 213 -10.07 25.04 -4.70
N VAL A 214 -9.46 24.17 -3.90
CA VAL A 214 -9.29 22.75 -4.23
C VAL A 214 -10.61 21.97 -4.11
N GLY A 215 -11.46 22.32 -3.14
CA GLY A 215 -12.75 21.62 -2.92
C GLY A 215 -13.86 21.98 -3.92
N ARG A 216 -13.68 23.02 -4.75
CA ARG A 216 -14.73 23.54 -5.66
C ARG A 216 -14.45 23.27 -7.13
N GLN A 217 -13.20 23.13 -7.52
CA GLN A 217 -12.78 22.88 -8.90
C GLN A 217 -12.66 21.38 -9.16
N LYS A 218 -13.48 20.88 -10.08
CA LYS A 218 -13.38 19.47 -10.50
C LYS A 218 -12.01 19.19 -11.12
N GLY A 219 -11.40 18.06 -10.77
CA GLY A 219 -10.07 17.66 -11.25
C GLY A 219 -8.89 18.38 -10.61
N MET A 220 -9.11 19.36 -9.72
CA MET A 220 -8.04 20.04 -8.98
C MET A 220 -7.58 19.18 -7.80
N SER A 221 -6.51 18.41 -7.98
CA SER A 221 -5.92 17.59 -6.92
C SER A 221 -4.94 18.38 -6.06
N LYS A 222 -4.55 17.82 -4.88
CA LYS A 222 -3.49 18.39 -4.02
C LYS A 222 -2.18 18.63 -4.78
N GLY A 223 -1.80 17.71 -5.66
CA GLY A 223 -0.59 17.84 -6.48
C GLY A 223 -0.67 18.99 -7.49
N ILE A 224 -1.80 19.14 -8.19
CA ILE A 224 -1.96 20.21 -9.19
C ILE A 224 -2.02 21.59 -8.52
N ALA A 225 -2.81 21.71 -7.46
CA ALA A 225 -2.95 22.97 -6.74
C ALA A 225 -1.61 23.46 -6.17
N THR A 226 -0.84 22.56 -5.56
CA THR A 226 0.43 22.92 -4.93
C THR A 226 1.58 23.06 -5.94
N ALA A 227 1.52 22.41 -7.10
CA ALA A 227 2.40 22.69 -8.23
C ALA A 227 2.17 24.11 -8.80
N ILE A 228 0.91 24.52 -8.96
CA ILE A 228 0.57 25.90 -9.36
C ILE A 228 1.14 26.91 -8.35
N LEU A 229 0.99 26.63 -7.04
CA LEU A 229 1.53 27.48 -5.98
C LEU A 229 3.07 27.54 -5.98
N LEU A 230 3.76 26.42 -6.19
CA LEU A 230 5.22 26.39 -6.30
C LEU A 230 5.70 27.21 -7.51
N VAL A 231 5.05 27.09 -8.67
CA VAL A 231 5.43 27.84 -9.86
C VAL A 231 5.11 29.33 -9.71
N ALA A 232 4.02 29.70 -9.03
CA ALA A 232 3.66 31.09 -8.77
C ALA A 232 4.54 31.75 -7.70
N PHE A 233 4.90 31.02 -6.64
CA PHE A 233 5.65 31.52 -5.49
C PHE A 233 6.69 30.48 -5.02
N PRO A 234 7.79 30.33 -5.77
CA PRO A 234 8.73 29.22 -5.58
C PRO A 234 9.49 29.25 -4.25
N ASP A 235 9.51 30.40 -3.57
CA ASP A 235 10.16 30.57 -2.28
C ASP A 235 9.19 30.45 -1.09
N LYS A 236 7.89 30.26 -1.34
CA LYS A 236 6.84 30.26 -0.30
C LYS A 236 6.13 28.93 -0.17
N TYR A 237 5.86 28.24 -1.28
CA TYR A 237 4.97 27.08 -1.30
C TYR A 237 5.64 25.88 -1.94
N GLY A 238 5.77 24.79 -1.19
CA GLY A 238 6.21 23.50 -1.68
C GLY A 238 5.04 22.65 -2.16
N VAL A 239 5.37 21.59 -2.91
CA VAL A 239 4.36 20.67 -3.45
C VAL A 239 3.94 19.67 -2.39
N TRP A 240 2.63 19.48 -2.26
CA TRP A 240 2.02 18.41 -1.48
C TRP A 240 1.27 17.45 -2.40
N ASN A 241 1.89 16.30 -2.62
CA ASN A 241 1.36 15.14 -3.32
C ASN A 241 1.73 13.85 -2.55
N THR A 242 1.36 12.69 -3.08
CA THR A 242 1.67 11.39 -2.44
C THR A 242 3.18 11.17 -2.26
N THR A 243 4.00 11.58 -3.23
CA THR A 243 5.48 11.47 -3.18
C THR A 243 6.07 12.31 -2.05
N SER A 244 5.68 13.58 -1.96
CA SER A 244 6.15 14.48 -0.90
C SER A 244 5.73 14.00 0.49
N GLU A 245 4.54 13.41 0.61
CA GLU A 245 4.01 12.83 1.85
C GLU A 245 4.81 11.60 2.28
N ALA A 246 5.00 10.63 1.39
CA ALA A 246 5.84 9.47 1.65
C ALA A 246 7.29 9.84 1.98
N GLY A 247 7.88 10.78 1.23
CA GLY A 247 9.24 11.22 1.46
C GLY A 247 9.41 11.97 2.79
N LEU A 248 8.46 12.83 3.18
CA LEU A 248 8.47 13.48 4.49
C LEU A 248 8.29 12.47 5.63
N ILE A 249 7.48 11.43 5.47
CA ILE A 249 7.33 10.34 6.45
C ILE A 249 8.64 9.58 6.59
N GLU A 250 9.24 9.16 5.47
CA GLU A 250 10.50 8.40 5.43
C GLU A 250 11.66 9.17 6.08
N LEU A 251 11.71 10.49 5.86
CA LEU A 251 12.72 11.36 6.46
C LEU A 251 12.40 11.80 7.90
N GLY A 252 11.22 11.44 8.44
CA GLY A 252 10.78 11.85 9.77
C GLY A 252 10.42 13.35 9.89
N PHE A 253 10.09 14.01 8.78
CA PHE A 253 9.65 15.41 8.72
C PHE A 253 8.12 15.58 8.64
N TRP A 254 7.35 14.49 8.55
CA TRP A 254 5.88 14.56 8.50
C TRP A 254 5.30 15.25 9.75
N PRO A 255 4.39 16.24 9.60
CA PRO A 255 3.84 16.97 10.74
C PRO A 255 2.86 16.13 11.57
N GLU A 256 2.76 16.45 12.86
CA GLU A 256 1.66 15.95 13.69
C GLU A 256 0.36 16.68 13.32
N LEU A 257 -0.67 15.93 12.93
CA LEU A 257 -1.95 16.47 12.48
C LEU A 257 -3.04 16.15 13.51
N PRO A 258 -3.64 17.16 14.17
CA PRO A 258 -4.78 16.96 15.05
C PRO A 258 -5.98 16.31 14.34
N ARG A 259 -6.84 15.63 15.09
CA ARG A 259 -8.10 15.11 14.54
C ARG A 259 -9.00 16.27 14.11
N GLY A 260 -9.56 16.16 12.91
CA GLY A 260 -10.47 17.17 12.34
C GLY A 260 -9.79 18.32 11.59
N THR A 261 -8.47 18.24 11.39
CA THR A 261 -7.71 19.21 10.58
C THR A 261 -8.24 19.24 9.14
N THR A 262 -8.49 20.43 8.61
CA THR A 262 -8.93 20.64 7.23
C THR A 262 -7.79 20.37 6.24
N ALA A 263 -8.12 20.23 4.95
CA ALA A 263 -7.11 20.02 3.92
C ALA A 263 -6.12 21.20 3.81
N GLY A 264 -6.62 22.43 3.95
CA GLY A 264 -5.80 23.64 3.96
C GLY A 264 -4.86 23.74 5.17
N GLU A 265 -5.33 23.43 6.38
CA GLU A 265 -4.47 23.41 7.58
C GLU A 265 -3.44 22.27 7.51
N THR A 266 -3.82 21.15 6.90
CA THR A 266 -2.89 20.06 6.60
C THR A 266 -1.81 20.54 5.65
N TYR A 267 -2.19 21.20 4.55
CA TYR A 267 -1.22 21.73 3.60
C TYR A 267 -0.30 22.77 4.24
N GLU A 268 -0.82 23.67 5.07
CA GLU A 268 -0.02 24.65 5.81
C GLU A 268 1.05 23.98 6.68
N SER A 269 0.67 22.92 7.40
CA SER A 269 1.59 22.13 8.25
C SER A 269 2.63 21.35 7.43
N VAL A 270 2.22 20.80 6.29
CA VAL A 270 3.11 20.11 5.33
C VAL A 270 4.09 21.11 4.72
N ASN A 271 3.62 22.28 4.29
CA ASN A 271 4.47 23.34 3.73
C ASN A 271 5.52 23.81 4.74
N ALA A 272 5.15 24.01 6.01
CA ALA A 272 6.11 24.31 7.07
C ALA A 272 7.17 23.21 7.25
N SER A 273 6.81 21.94 7.03
CA SER A 273 7.73 20.81 7.10
C SER A 273 8.67 20.76 5.90
N LEU A 274 8.17 21.05 4.69
CA LEU A 274 9.00 21.22 3.49
C LEU A 274 10.01 22.35 3.65
N HIS A 275 9.61 23.48 4.24
CA HIS A 275 10.53 24.59 4.57
C HIS A 275 11.62 24.18 5.58
N ARG A 276 11.27 23.41 6.61
CA ARG A 276 12.27 22.90 7.56
C ARG A 276 13.28 21.98 6.86
N LEU A 277 12.81 21.11 5.98
CA LEU A 277 13.65 20.21 5.20
C LEU A 277 14.54 20.96 4.19
N ALA A 278 13.97 21.91 3.44
CA ALA A 278 14.70 22.81 2.55
C ALA A 278 15.85 23.52 3.28
N LYS A 279 15.53 24.10 4.45
CA LYS A 279 16.51 24.78 5.30
C LYS A 279 17.59 23.85 5.87
N SER A 280 17.24 22.63 6.27
CA SER A 280 18.23 21.68 6.82
C SER A 280 19.25 21.21 5.78
N HIS A 281 18.88 21.22 4.50
CA HIS A 281 19.75 20.79 3.40
C HIS A 281 20.27 21.94 2.52
N GLY A 282 19.89 23.18 2.79
CA GLY A 282 20.36 24.36 2.07
C GLY A 282 19.92 24.40 0.60
N VAL A 283 18.71 23.91 0.32
CA VAL A 283 18.11 23.87 -1.03
C VAL A 283 16.76 24.59 -1.04
N ASP A 284 16.22 24.91 -2.21
CA ASP A 284 14.89 25.52 -2.37
C ASP A 284 13.75 24.48 -2.40
N LEU A 285 12.50 24.95 -2.43
CA LEU A 285 11.31 24.08 -2.40
C LEU A 285 11.12 23.26 -3.69
N TRP A 286 11.58 23.79 -4.83
CA TRP A 286 11.58 23.07 -6.11
C TRP A 286 12.53 21.86 -6.05
N SER A 287 13.72 22.11 -5.51
CA SER A 287 14.74 21.12 -5.25
C SER A 287 14.25 20.07 -4.26
N ILE A 288 13.51 20.46 -3.21
CA ILE A 288 12.90 19.50 -2.27
C ILE A 288 11.88 18.60 -2.95
N ASP A 289 10.94 19.13 -3.73
CA ASP A 289 9.94 18.29 -4.42
C ASP A 289 10.63 17.23 -5.29
N GLY A 290 11.67 17.66 -6.01
CA GLY A 290 12.50 16.76 -6.78
C GLY A 290 13.26 15.74 -5.93
N LEU A 291 13.89 16.20 -4.87
CA LEU A 291 14.70 15.38 -3.98
C LEU A 291 13.85 14.29 -3.32
N LEU A 292 12.63 14.61 -2.89
CA LEU A 292 11.71 13.63 -2.28
C LEU A 292 11.34 12.52 -3.26
N HIS A 293 11.23 12.82 -4.56
CA HIS A 293 11.09 11.79 -5.59
C HIS A 293 12.33 10.88 -5.67
N PHE A 294 13.54 11.45 -5.76
CA PHE A 294 14.78 10.67 -5.86
C PHE A 294 15.20 9.94 -4.57
N ILE A 295 14.73 10.40 -3.42
CA ILE A 295 14.91 9.75 -2.11
C ILE A 295 14.11 8.45 -2.07
N LEU A 296 12.90 8.45 -2.63
CA LEU A 296 12.07 7.25 -2.76
C LEU A 296 12.53 6.34 -3.92
N HIS A 297 13.34 6.86 -4.85
CA HIS A 297 13.82 6.17 -6.05
C HIS A 297 15.33 6.41 -6.32
N PRO A 298 16.27 5.94 -5.47
CA PRO A 298 17.69 6.24 -5.59
C PRO A 298 18.35 5.58 -6.82
N THR A 299 19.13 6.38 -7.55
CA THR A 299 19.80 6.03 -8.81
C THR A 299 21.24 5.53 -8.56
N LEU A 300 21.78 4.62 -9.39
CA LEU A 300 23.04 3.88 -9.17
C LEU A 300 24.16 4.24 -10.18
N GLU A 301 25.16 5.07 -9.82
CA GLU A 301 26.50 5.19 -10.47
C GLU A 301 27.51 5.88 -9.49
N ALA A 302 28.85 5.73 -9.48
CA ALA A 302 29.87 5.03 -10.26
C ALA A 302 31.11 4.74 -9.36
N SER A 303 31.85 3.65 -9.60
CA SER A 303 33.20 3.43 -9.04
C SER A 303 34.17 3.09 -10.16
N SER A 304 34.97 4.07 -10.58
CA SER A 304 36.27 3.82 -11.22
C SER A 304 37.29 4.83 -10.72
N ALA A 305 38.34 4.37 -10.03
CA ALA A 305 39.59 5.08 -9.81
C ALA A 305 40.76 4.09 -9.64
N ALA A 306 41.48 3.91 -10.76
CA ALA A 306 42.88 3.53 -11.01
C ALA A 306 43.77 2.77 -10.00
N ILE A 307 44.46 1.73 -10.50
CA ILE A 307 45.89 1.44 -10.24
C ILE A 307 46.58 1.14 -11.60
N PRO A 308 47.80 1.67 -11.90
CA PRO A 308 48.37 1.68 -13.24
C PRO A 308 49.32 0.50 -13.60
N SER A 309 49.20 0.10 -14.87
CA SER A 309 50.22 -0.31 -15.87
C SER A 309 51.33 -1.32 -15.55
N ASN A 310 51.42 -2.40 -16.36
CA ASN A 310 52.41 -2.42 -17.45
C ASN A 310 52.11 -3.45 -18.58
N SER A 311 52.30 -2.96 -19.82
CA SER A 311 52.63 -3.59 -21.13
C SER A 311 52.41 -5.10 -21.36
N SER A 312 51.93 -5.62 -22.49
CA SER A 312 51.87 -5.15 -23.88
C SER A 312 51.11 -6.19 -24.72
N ASN A 313 50.17 -5.79 -25.58
CA ASN A 313 50.02 -6.22 -26.99
C ASN A 313 48.70 -5.70 -27.61
N GLN A 314 48.85 -4.88 -28.65
CA GLN A 314 47.89 -4.57 -29.73
C GLN A 314 47.88 -5.75 -30.73
N ASN A 315 46.86 -6.08 -31.53
CA ASN A 315 45.62 -5.40 -31.92
C ASN A 315 44.60 -6.43 -32.51
N ASP A 316 43.32 -6.09 -32.34
CA ASP A 316 42.15 -6.26 -33.21
C ASP A 316 41.67 -7.65 -33.69
N ASN A 317 40.51 -8.13 -33.18
CA ASN A 317 39.19 -7.87 -33.78
C ASN A 317 38.01 -8.56 -33.02
N LYS A 318 36.92 -7.79 -32.83
CA LYS A 318 35.49 -8.15 -32.64
C LYS A 318 35.05 -9.08 -31.48
N ASN A 319 34.39 -8.48 -30.48
CA ASN A 319 33.37 -9.06 -29.57
C ASN A 319 32.60 -7.87 -28.95
N THR A 320 31.29 -7.63 -29.12
CA THR A 320 30.08 -8.31 -28.60
C THR A 320 30.11 -8.73 -27.12
N ASN A 321 29.04 -8.32 -26.41
CA ASN A 321 28.60 -8.66 -25.04
C ASN A 321 29.17 -7.79 -23.90
N ASP A 322 28.41 -7.35 -22.89
CA ASP A 322 26.97 -7.23 -22.67
C ASP A 322 26.79 -6.38 -21.41
N LYS A 323 25.79 -5.48 -21.39
CA LYS A 323 25.39 -4.65 -20.25
C LYS A 323 24.62 -5.52 -19.24
N LYS A 324 24.95 -5.48 -17.94
CA LYS A 324 24.12 -6.07 -16.88
C LYS A 324 23.23 -5.00 -16.26
N THR A 325 21.98 -5.00 -16.72
CA THR A 325 20.78 -4.36 -16.18
C THR A 325 20.32 -5.04 -14.89
N ASP A 326 19.50 -4.33 -14.10
CA ASP A 326 18.77 -4.91 -12.97
C ASP A 326 18.07 -6.20 -13.38
N SER A 327 18.43 -7.28 -12.70
CA SER A 327 17.93 -8.60 -13.03
C SER A 327 16.50 -8.77 -12.49
N PRO A 328 15.53 -9.24 -13.31
CA PRO A 328 14.22 -9.72 -12.86
C PRO A 328 14.27 -10.69 -11.67
N SER A 329 15.43 -11.29 -11.41
CA SER A 329 15.67 -12.21 -10.31
C SER A 329 15.65 -11.52 -8.93
N THR A 330 16.03 -10.25 -8.83
CA THR A 330 16.08 -9.52 -7.54
C THR A 330 14.68 -9.12 -7.08
N VAL A 331 13.80 -8.68 -7.99
CA VAL A 331 12.39 -8.36 -7.70
C VAL A 331 11.58 -9.62 -7.40
N LEU A 332 11.85 -10.72 -8.11
CA LEU A 332 11.24 -12.02 -7.82
C LEU A 332 11.63 -12.57 -6.43
N ASN A 333 12.81 -12.24 -5.93
CA ASN A 333 13.22 -12.60 -4.56
C ASN A 333 12.51 -11.76 -3.49
N LEU A 334 12.19 -10.49 -3.77
CA LEU A 334 11.40 -9.59 -2.90
C LEU A 334 9.91 -9.95 -2.85
N LEU A 335 9.35 -10.45 -3.96
CA LEU A 335 7.97 -10.94 -4.04
C LEU A 335 7.78 -12.34 -3.39
N GLY A 336 8.88 -12.97 -2.92
CA GLY A 336 8.91 -14.14 -2.04
C GLY A 336 8.75 -15.50 -2.75
N HIS A 337 9.60 -16.46 -2.35
CA HIS A 337 9.63 -17.84 -2.88
C HIS A 337 8.84 -18.85 -1.99
N ASP A 338 8.21 -18.39 -0.90
CA ASP A 338 7.60 -19.25 0.13
C ASP A 338 6.30 -18.70 0.78
N GLY A 339 5.70 -17.65 0.23
CA GLY A 339 4.43 -17.11 0.76
C GLY A 339 4.56 -16.29 2.06
N SER A 340 5.77 -15.91 2.47
CA SER A 340 5.98 -15.06 3.65
C SER A 340 5.67 -13.56 3.44
N HIS A 341 5.55 -13.07 2.19
CA HIS A 341 5.05 -11.72 1.85
C HIS A 341 3.67 -11.66 1.17
N GLY A 342 2.97 -12.79 1.00
CA GLY A 342 1.52 -12.81 0.76
C GLY A 342 0.96 -12.33 -0.59
N THR A 343 1.74 -11.67 -1.46
CA THR A 343 1.30 -11.16 -2.77
C THR A 343 1.00 -12.30 -3.76
N LYS A 344 -0.21 -12.29 -4.34
CA LYS A 344 -0.62 -13.25 -5.37
C LYS A 344 -0.62 -12.62 -6.76
N PHE A 345 -0.56 -13.50 -7.76
CA PHE A 345 -0.60 -13.13 -9.17
C PHE A 345 -1.92 -13.58 -9.79
N TRP A 346 -2.45 -12.71 -10.64
CA TRP A 346 -3.70 -12.93 -11.35
C TRP A 346 -3.56 -12.55 -12.82
N TRP A 347 -4.46 -13.07 -13.63
CA TRP A 347 -4.54 -12.79 -15.05
C TRP A 347 -5.97 -12.45 -15.39
N VAL A 348 -6.19 -11.28 -15.98
CA VAL A 348 -7.51 -10.87 -16.44
C VAL A 348 -7.61 -10.93 -17.96
N ASN A 349 -8.60 -11.66 -18.48
CA ASN A 349 -8.97 -11.66 -19.89
C ASN A 349 -10.11 -10.67 -20.11
N ASN A 350 -9.79 -9.43 -20.46
CA ASN A 350 -10.74 -8.32 -20.55
C ASN A 350 -10.88 -7.73 -21.95
N LYS A 351 -10.75 -8.55 -23.01
CA LYS A 351 -10.84 -8.10 -24.42
C LYS A 351 -12.02 -7.16 -24.71
N GLN A 352 -13.20 -7.45 -24.18
CA GLN A 352 -14.43 -6.69 -24.49
C GLN A 352 -14.52 -5.34 -23.75
N THR A 353 -13.86 -5.22 -22.60
CA THR A 353 -14.01 -4.09 -21.67
C THR A 353 -12.67 -3.42 -21.34
N TYR A 354 -11.60 -3.79 -22.04
CA TYR A 354 -10.23 -3.38 -21.76
C TYR A 354 -10.08 -1.86 -21.62
N THR A 355 -10.57 -1.10 -22.60
CA THR A 355 -10.41 0.37 -22.61
C THR A 355 -11.07 1.03 -21.40
N HIS A 356 -12.24 0.54 -20.99
CA HIS A 356 -13.00 1.05 -19.86
C HIS A 356 -12.36 0.65 -18.52
N GLU A 357 -12.02 -0.63 -18.36
CA GLU A 357 -11.43 -1.16 -17.13
C GLU A 357 -10.02 -0.60 -16.86
N ILE A 358 -9.17 -0.58 -17.88
CA ILE A 358 -7.80 -0.07 -17.73
C ILE A 358 -7.79 1.45 -17.64
N GLY A 359 -8.59 2.16 -18.43
CA GLY A 359 -8.71 3.62 -18.35
C GLY A 359 -9.38 4.11 -17.06
N GLY A 360 -10.28 3.31 -16.49
CA GLY A 360 -10.99 3.58 -15.25
C GLY A 360 -10.32 3.02 -14.00
N ASN A 361 -9.19 2.31 -14.11
CA ASN A 361 -8.46 1.75 -12.98
C ASN A 361 -9.32 0.81 -12.11
N TYR A 362 -10.04 -0.12 -12.76
CA TYR A 362 -10.87 -1.10 -12.06
C TYR A 362 -11.00 -2.41 -12.83
N LEU A 363 -11.39 -3.47 -12.12
CA LEU A 363 -11.95 -4.69 -12.71
C LEU A 363 -13.41 -4.82 -12.34
N TRP A 364 -14.21 -5.41 -13.24
CA TRP A 364 -15.62 -5.71 -12.95
C TRP A 364 -16.04 -7.06 -13.54
N SER A 365 -16.72 -7.88 -12.74
CA SER A 365 -17.37 -9.10 -13.24
C SER A 365 -18.76 -9.26 -12.63
N PRO A 366 -19.70 -9.97 -13.27
CA PRO A 366 -20.93 -10.37 -12.60
C PRO A 366 -20.63 -11.32 -11.42
N THR A 367 -21.59 -11.48 -10.52
CA THR A 367 -21.47 -12.41 -9.38
C THR A 367 -21.57 -13.87 -9.82
N GLU A 368 -22.41 -14.14 -10.82
CA GLU A 368 -22.71 -15.46 -11.36
C GLU A 368 -22.76 -15.41 -12.90
N ARG A 369 -22.79 -16.58 -13.54
CA ARG A 369 -23.08 -16.67 -14.98
C ARG A 369 -24.56 -16.41 -15.24
N SER A 370 -24.90 -16.13 -16.50
CA SER A 370 -26.29 -15.95 -16.94
C SER A 370 -27.17 -17.19 -16.73
N ASP A 371 -26.57 -18.38 -16.58
CA ASP A 371 -27.25 -19.64 -16.26
C ASP A 371 -27.41 -19.88 -14.74
N GLY A 372 -26.99 -18.93 -13.89
CA GLY A 372 -27.01 -19.04 -12.43
C GLY A 372 -25.96 -20.00 -11.85
N VAL A 373 -25.06 -20.53 -12.69
CA VAL A 373 -24.04 -21.48 -12.24
C VAL A 373 -22.82 -20.73 -11.71
N ARG A 374 -22.31 -21.19 -10.56
CA ARG A 374 -21.07 -20.70 -9.95
C ARG A 374 -19.90 -20.73 -10.95
N ASN A 375 -19.20 -19.60 -11.04
CA ASN A 375 -18.01 -19.46 -11.90
C ASN A 375 -16.77 -19.15 -11.05
N GLU A 376 -15.77 -20.04 -11.09
CA GLU A 376 -14.53 -19.89 -10.32
C GLU A 376 -13.77 -18.60 -10.63
N PHE A 377 -13.86 -18.09 -11.87
CA PHE A 377 -13.21 -16.85 -12.29
C PHE A 377 -13.88 -15.59 -11.71
N TYR A 378 -15.20 -15.63 -11.47
CA TYR A 378 -15.92 -14.55 -10.77
C TYR A 378 -15.71 -14.65 -9.26
N GLU A 379 -15.64 -15.88 -8.72
CA GLU A 379 -15.27 -16.12 -7.33
C GLU A 379 -13.89 -15.56 -6.97
N ASN A 380 -12.95 -15.54 -7.92
CA ASN A 380 -11.63 -14.97 -7.72
C ASN A 380 -11.65 -13.45 -7.47
N MET A 381 -12.69 -12.72 -7.90
CA MET A 381 -12.87 -11.30 -7.55
C MET A 381 -12.98 -11.10 -6.04
N LYS A 382 -13.52 -12.06 -5.30
CA LYS A 382 -13.58 -12.01 -3.83
C LYS A 382 -12.27 -12.40 -3.14
N ARG A 383 -11.32 -12.97 -3.90
CA ARG A 383 -10.09 -13.55 -3.36
C ARG A 383 -8.85 -12.70 -3.62
N ILE A 384 -8.90 -11.83 -4.63
CA ILE A 384 -7.86 -10.82 -4.87
C ILE A 384 -7.78 -9.89 -3.65
N ARG A 385 -6.56 -9.54 -3.27
CA ARG A 385 -6.26 -8.71 -2.10
C ARG A 385 -5.46 -7.48 -2.52
N PRO A 386 -5.55 -6.38 -1.76
CA PRO A 386 -4.66 -5.24 -1.95
C PRO A 386 -3.20 -5.68 -2.01
N GLY A 387 -2.45 -5.13 -2.97
CA GLY A 387 -1.06 -5.49 -3.26
C GLY A 387 -0.89 -6.70 -4.20
N ASP A 388 -1.95 -7.42 -4.55
CA ASP A 388 -1.90 -8.47 -5.57
C ASP A 388 -1.66 -7.90 -6.97
N ILE A 389 -0.92 -8.63 -7.81
CA ILE A 389 -0.54 -8.22 -9.17
C ILE A 389 -1.45 -8.88 -10.21
N VAL A 390 -1.92 -8.10 -11.19
CA VAL A 390 -2.81 -8.55 -12.26
C VAL A 390 -2.18 -8.28 -13.63
N PHE A 391 -1.99 -9.33 -14.44
CA PHE A 391 -1.63 -9.19 -15.85
C PHE A 391 -2.90 -8.99 -16.70
N ALA A 392 -3.02 -7.85 -17.38
CA ALA A 392 -4.18 -7.53 -18.22
C ALA A 392 -3.98 -7.97 -19.67
N PHE A 393 -4.76 -8.96 -20.10
CA PHE A 393 -4.68 -9.59 -21.40
C PHE A 393 -5.86 -9.23 -22.30
N SER A 394 -5.53 -8.60 -23.43
CA SER A 394 -6.48 -8.20 -24.47
C SER A 394 -5.82 -8.28 -25.83
N GLU A 395 -6.61 -8.58 -26.87
CA GLU A 395 -6.12 -8.76 -28.25
C GLU A 395 -4.90 -9.69 -28.39
N ALA A 396 -4.91 -10.78 -27.64
CA ALA A 396 -3.84 -11.78 -27.59
C ALA A 396 -2.50 -11.29 -27.00
N GLU A 397 -2.51 -10.18 -26.27
CA GLU A 397 -1.33 -9.55 -25.67
C GLU A 397 -1.58 -9.16 -24.22
N ILE A 398 -0.54 -9.22 -23.38
CA ILE A 398 -0.50 -8.56 -22.08
C ILE A 398 -0.12 -7.10 -22.35
N ARG A 399 -1.06 -6.20 -22.06
CA ARG A 399 -0.98 -4.78 -22.43
C ARG A 399 -0.88 -3.83 -21.23
N ALA A 400 -1.25 -4.31 -20.05
CA ALA A 400 -1.08 -3.57 -18.81
C ALA A 400 -0.77 -4.55 -17.66
N VAL A 401 -0.16 -4.03 -16.60
CA VAL A 401 -0.02 -4.72 -15.32
C VAL A 401 -0.62 -3.82 -14.25
N GLY A 402 -1.49 -4.38 -13.41
CA GLY A 402 -2.16 -3.63 -12.35
C GLY A 402 -1.85 -4.17 -10.97
N ILE A 403 -1.91 -3.28 -9.98
CA ILE A 403 -1.84 -3.64 -8.57
C ILE A 403 -3.22 -3.44 -7.96
N CYS A 404 -3.69 -4.42 -7.20
CA CYS A 404 -4.97 -4.31 -6.51
C CYS A 404 -4.86 -3.24 -5.42
N ALA A 405 -5.69 -2.22 -5.51
CA ALA A 405 -5.68 -1.08 -4.59
C ALA A 405 -6.61 -1.32 -3.39
N ALA A 406 -7.74 -2.00 -3.61
CA ALA A 406 -8.75 -2.28 -2.59
C ALA A 406 -9.48 -3.61 -2.84
N PRO A 407 -10.07 -4.24 -1.82
CA PRO A 407 -10.85 -5.46 -1.97
C PRO A 407 -12.08 -5.23 -2.85
N ALA A 408 -12.67 -6.31 -3.37
CA ALA A 408 -13.88 -6.22 -4.15
C ALA A 408 -15.06 -5.68 -3.34
N VAL A 409 -15.82 -4.77 -3.95
CA VAL A 409 -17.12 -4.32 -3.46
C VAL A 409 -18.21 -4.71 -4.45
N MET A 410 -19.43 -4.90 -3.97
CA MET A 410 -20.58 -5.09 -4.85
C MET A 410 -20.83 -3.80 -5.65
N ALA A 411 -21.06 -3.91 -6.95
CA ALA A 411 -21.27 -2.79 -7.87
C ALA A 411 -22.21 -3.16 -9.02
N PRO A 412 -23.03 -2.21 -9.51
CA PRO A 412 -23.78 -2.43 -10.72
C PRO A 412 -22.83 -2.57 -11.92
N LYS A 413 -23.33 -3.14 -13.01
CA LYS A 413 -22.63 -3.13 -14.29
C LYS A 413 -22.32 -1.68 -14.70
N PRO A 414 -21.07 -1.34 -15.04
CA PRO A 414 -20.71 0.00 -15.51
C PRO A 414 -21.49 0.38 -16.77
N GLY A 415 -22.19 1.52 -16.76
CA GLY A 415 -23.01 1.97 -17.89
C GLY A 415 -22.21 2.21 -19.16
N GLU A 416 -20.93 2.57 -19.03
CA GLU A 416 -19.99 2.75 -20.14
C GLU A 416 -19.67 1.46 -20.91
N PHE A 417 -19.98 0.27 -20.37
CA PHE A 417 -19.83 -0.97 -21.12
C PHE A 417 -20.81 -1.06 -22.30
N GLY A 418 -21.91 -0.30 -22.30
CA GLY A 418 -22.91 -0.33 -23.36
C GLY A 418 -23.39 -1.75 -23.64
N HIS A 419 -23.35 -2.14 -24.92
CA HIS A 419 -23.71 -3.49 -25.40
C HIS A 419 -22.66 -4.57 -25.07
N SER A 420 -21.48 -4.17 -24.57
CA SER A 420 -20.45 -5.12 -24.15
C SER A 420 -20.91 -5.82 -22.87
N GLY A 421 -20.97 -7.15 -22.92
CA GLY A 421 -21.42 -7.94 -21.78
C GLY A 421 -22.94 -7.89 -21.54
N ASP A 422 -23.77 -7.74 -22.58
CA ASP A 422 -25.25 -7.83 -22.46
C ASP A 422 -25.74 -9.16 -21.86
N ASN A 423 -24.90 -10.19 -21.91
CA ASN A 423 -25.16 -11.49 -21.28
C ASN A 423 -24.76 -11.53 -19.80
N TRP A 424 -24.31 -10.42 -19.19
CA TRP A 424 -23.97 -10.33 -17.78
C TRP A 424 -25.12 -9.69 -16.99
N GLY A 425 -25.32 -10.15 -15.76
CA GLY A 425 -26.30 -9.56 -14.85
C GLY A 425 -25.94 -8.12 -14.48
N ASP A 426 -26.93 -7.39 -13.97
CA ASP A 426 -26.80 -5.97 -13.63
C ASP A 426 -26.01 -5.71 -12.33
N GLU A 427 -25.71 -6.76 -11.55
CA GLU A 427 -24.92 -6.69 -10.33
C GLU A 427 -23.67 -7.58 -10.40
N GLY A 428 -22.57 -7.08 -9.85
CA GLY A 428 -21.26 -7.71 -9.93
C GLY A 428 -20.28 -7.26 -8.85
N TRP A 429 -19.07 -7.78 -8.93
CA TRP A 429 -17.93 -7.38 -8.11
C TRP A 429 -17.10 -6.34 -8.85
N ARG A 430 -16.77 -5.23 -8.19
CA ARG A 430 -15.81 -4.23 -8.65
C ARG A 430 -14.58 -4.21 -7.75
N VAL A 431 -13.40 -4.23 -8.36
CA VAL A 431 -12.10 -4.14 -7.65
C VAL A 431 -11.40 -2.89 -8.13
N ALA A 432 -10.90 -2.06 -7.20
CA ALA A 432 -10.06 -0.92 -7.54
C ALA A 432 -8.65 -1.40 -7.88
N MET A 433 -8.09 -0.89 -8.99
CA MET A 433 -6.80 -1.30 -9.52
C MET A 433 -5.97 -0.08 -9.89
N ASP A 434 -4.68 -0.13 -9.65
CA ASP A 434 -3.73 0.84 -10.18
C ASP A 434 -3.01 0.22 -11.38
N PHE A 435 -3.53 0.46 -12.60
CA PHE A 435 -2.97 -0.10 -13.83
C PHE A 435 -1.85 0.76 -14.40
N THR A 436 -0.75 0.10 -14.76
CA THR A 436 0.30 0.63 -15.62
C THR A 436 0.13 0.03 -17.01
N VAL A 437 -0.15 0.87 -18.01
CA VAL A 437 -0.17 0.46 -19.42
C VAL A 437 1.27 0.30 -19.91
N LEU A 438 1.57 -0.84 -20.51
CA LEU A 438 2.90 -1.14 -21.04
C LEU A 438 3.11 -0.42 -22.37
N ASN A 439 4.26 0.26 -22.51
CA ASN A 439 4.61 0.93 -23.76
C ASN A 439 4.79 -0.07 -24.92
N ALA A 440 5.22 -1.29 -24.60
CA ALA A 440 5.37 -2.38 -25.56
C ALA A 440 4.71 -3.69 -25.05
N PRO A 441 3.50 -4.03 -25.54
CA PRO A 441 2.78 -5.23 -25.12
C PRO A 441 3.58 -6.52 -25.27
N LEU A 442 3.34 -7.49 -24.39
CA LEU A 442 3.91 -8.83 -24.48
C LEU A 442 2.90 -9.78 -25.11
N ARG A 443 3.23 -10.39 -26.24
CA ARG A 443 2.38 -11.38 -26.91
C ARG A 443 2.73 -12.80 -26.43
N PRO A 444 1.94 -13.43 -25.54
CA PRO A 444 2.31 -14.71 -24.92
C PRO A 444 2.45 -15.86 -25.93
N LYS A 445 1.71 -15.76 -27.04
CA LYS A 445 1.72 -16.76 -28.13
C LYS A 445 3.09 -16.90 -28.81
N ASP A 446 3.91 -15.86 -28.77
CA ASP A 446 5.25 -15.87 -29.37
C ASP A 446 6.30 -16.51 -28.44
N HIS A 447 5.90 -16.94 -27.24
CA HIS A 447 6.77 -17.48 -26.18
C HIS A 447 6.21 -18.77 -25.55
N LEU A 448 5.44 -19.55 -26.31
CA LEU A 448 4.78 -20.76 -25.80
C LEU A 448 5.76 -21.88 -25.42
N ASP A 449 6.95 -21.90 -26.00
CA ASP A 449 8.03 -22.83 -25.67
C ASP A 449 8.41 -22.77 -24.19
N VAL A 450 8.39 -21.58 -23.59
CA VAL A 450 8.68 -21.36 -22.17
C VAL A 450 7.43 -21.19 -21.31
N LEU A 451 6.34 -20.66 -21.87
CA LEU A 451 5.12 -20.35 -21.11
C LEU A 451 4.18 -21.56 -20.96
N ALA A 452 3.98 -22.34 -22.03
CA ALA A 452 3.01 -23.45 -22.03
C ALA A 452 3.26 -24.50 -20.92
N PRO A 453 4.52 -24.86 -20.57
CA PRO A 453 4.80 -25.79 -19.47
C PRO A 453 4.38 -25.29 -18.08
N THR A 454 4.21 -23.97 -17.91
CA THR A 454 3.86 -23.35 -16.62
C THR A 454 2.36 -23.14 -16.42
N LEU A 455 1.55 -23.38 -17.47
CA LEU A 455 0.10 -23.18 -17.41
C LEU A 455 -0.53 -24.14 -16.39
N PRO A 456 -1.46 -23.66 -15.54
CA PRO A 456 -2.12 -24.53 -14.58
C PRO A 456 -3.02 -25.54 -15.31
N LYS A 457 -3.08 -26.77 -14.80
CA LYS A 457 -3.89 -27.85 -15.39
C LYS A 457 -5.39 -27.55 -15.39
N LYS A 458 -5.86 -26.73 -14.46
CA LYS A 458 -7.26 -26.30 -14.32
C LYS A 458 -7.30 -24.79 -14.16
N TYR A 459 -8.34 -24.16 -14.71
CA TYR A 459 -8.56 -22.70 -14.63
C TYR A 459 -7.43 -21.86 -15.25
N SER A 460 -6.76 -22.37 -16.29
CA SER A 460 -5.74 -21.62 -17.02
C SER A 460 -6.33 -20.38 -17.70
N PRO A 461 -5.64 -19.22 -17.65
CA PRO A 461 -6.09 -18.02 -18.35
C PRO A 461 -6.04 -18.16 -19.88
N ILE A 462 -5.08 -18.93 -20.39
CA ILE A 462 -4.88 -19.17 -21.83
C ILE A 462 -4.78 -20.66 -22.12
N GLN A 463 -5.07 -21.02 -23.36
CA GLN A 463 -4.89 -22.36 -23.90
C GLN A 463 -3.41 -22.64 -24.20
N PRO A 464 -2.99 -23.91 -24.31
CA PRO A 464 -1.62 -24.27 -24.72
C PRO A 464 -1.20 -23.70 -26.09
N ASN A 465 -2.15 -23.30 -26.94
CA ASN A 465 -1.91 -22.64 -28.23
C ASN A 465 -1.79 -21.10 -28.13
N GLY A 466 -1.83 -20.54 -26.91
CA GLY A 466 -1.71 -19.10 -26.62
C GLY A 466 -2.99 -18.29 -26.76
N ASN A 467 -4.12 -18.90 -27.14
CA ASN A 467 -5.39 -18.20 -27.20
C ASN A 467 -6.01 -18.03 -25.80
N GLY A 468 -6.63 -16.89 -25.51
CA GLY A 468 -7.35 -16.68 -24.25
C GLY A 468 -8.52 -17.65 -24.08
N ASN A 469 -8.71 -18.17 -22.87
CA ASN A 469 -9.86 -19.02 -22.56
C ASN A 469 -11.14 -18.18 -22.44
N GLN A 470 -12.15 -18.50 -23.26
CA GLN A 470 -13.45 -17.83 -23.17
C GLN A 470 -14.13 -18.16 -21.82
N GLY A 471 -14.67 -17.14 -21.15
CA GLY A 471 -15.30 -17.27 -19.83
C GLY A 471 -14.31 -17.32 -18.65
N ALA A 472 -13.00 -17.29 -18.91
CA ALA A 472 -11.96 -17.18 -17.89
C ALA A 472 -11.61 -15.72 -17.62
N TYR A 473 -12.48 -14.99 -16.92
CA TYR A 473 -12.29 -13.55 -16.67
C TYR A 473 -11.06 -13.29 -15.79
N LEU A 474 -11.09 -13.61 -14.49
CA LEU A 474 -9.95 -13.46 -13.56
C LEU A 474 -9.42 -14.82 -13.11
N ALA A 475 -8.26 -15.22 -13.61
CA ALA A 475 -7.61 -16.49 -13.29
C ALA A 475 -6.46 -16.31 -12.29
N ALA A 476 -6.30 -17.23 -11.35
CA ALA A 476 -5.13 -17.29 -10.49
C ALA A 476 -3.91 -17.74 -11.31
N VAL A 477 -2.78 -17.04 -11.14
CA VAL A 477 -1.53 -17.32 -11.84
C VAL A 477 -0.56 -18.00 -10.87
N PRO A 478 -0.13 -19.25 -11.15
CA PRO A 478 0.91 -19.90 -10.37
C PRO A 478 2.21 -19.08 -10.39
N PHE A 479 2.95 -19.11 -9.29
CA PHE A 479 4.21 -18.35 -9.17
C PHE A 479 5.19 -18.63 -10.31
N GLU A 480 5.38 -19.89 -10.70
CA GLU A 480 6.27 -20.24 -11.82
C GLU A 480 5.82 -19.64 -13.15
N MET A 481 4.51 -19.55 -13.39
CA MET A 481 3.97 -18.89 -14.57
C MET A 481 4.22 -17.37 -14.50
N ALA A 482 3.96 -16.75 -13.35
CA ALA A 482 4.23 -15.33 -13.14
C ALA A 482 5.71 -14.99 -13.35
N ARG A 483 6.63 -15.83 -12.85
CA ARG A 483 8.08 -15.68 -13.09
C ARG A 483 8.44 -15.67 -14.56
N VAL A 484 7.88 -16.59 -15.35
CA VAL A 484 8.12 -16.63 -16.79
C VAL A 484 7.59 -15.37 -17.46
N VAL A 485 6.36 -14.94 -17.13
CA VAL A 485 5.78 -13.71 -17.68
C VAL A 485 6.62 -12.48 -17.32
N ILE A 486 7.03 -12.32 -16.07
CA ILE A 486 7.90 -11.22 -15.60
C ILE A 486 9.24 -11.22 -16.35
N LYS A 487 9.84 -12.40 -16.52
CA LYS A 487 11.09 -12.54 -17.28
C LYS A 487 10.92 -12.16 -18.76
N LEU A 488 9.79 -12.50 -19.37
CA LEU A 488 9.46 -12.15 -20.76
C LEU A 488 9.15 -10.66 -20.93
N LEU A 489 8.55 -10.02 -19.92
CA LEU A 489 8.40 -8.56 -19.88
C LEU A 489 9.78 -7.90 -19.87
N GLY A 490 10.74 -8.46 -19.13
CA GLY A 490 12.13 -8.01 -19.15
C GLY A 490 12.24 -6.56 -18.67
N PRO A 491 12.90 -5.65 -19.42
CA PRO A 491 12.99 -4.23 -19.05
C PRO A 491 11.63 -3.56 -18.84
N ARG A 492 10.57 -4.03 -19.52
CA ARG A 492 9.21 -3.48 -19.36
C ARG A 492 8.67 -3.64 -17.95
N TRP A 493 9.21 -4.58 -17.18
CA TRP A 493 8.81 -4.77 -15.79
C TRP A 493 9.15 -3.55 -14.91
N SER A 494 10.19 -2.79 -15.24
CA SER A 494 10.54 -1.57 -14.51
C SER A 494 9.60 -0.40 -14.80
N GLU A 495 8.72 -0.51 -15.79
CA GLU A 495 7.67 0.51 -16.05
C GLU A 495 6.57 0.47 -14.97
N ILE A 496 6.44 -0.65 -14.26
CA ILE A 496 5.36 -0.89 -13.29
C ILE A 496 5.73 -0.24 -11.97
N ASP A 497 4.88 0.65 -11.50
CA ASP A 497 5.01 1.26 -10.18
C ASP A 497 4.64 0.24 -9.10
N LEU A 498 5.64 -0.41 -8.50
CA LEU A 498 5.43 -1.41 -7.43
C LEU A 498 5.31 -0.77 -6.03
N SER A 499 5.32 0.57 -5.91
CA SER A 499 5.29 1.25 -4.61
C SER A 499 4.01 0.94 -3.81
N ASP A 500 2.88 0.71 -4.49
CA ASP A 500 1.60 0.32 -3.89
C ASP A 500 1.62 -1.03 -3.16
N ILE A 501 2.58 -1.91 -3.48
CA ILE A 501 2.75 -3.20 -2.79
C ILE A 501 3.34 -3.00 -1.38
N PHE A 502 4.16 -1.96 -1.20
CA PHE A 502 4.93 -1.73 0.02
C PHE A 502 4.42 -0.55 0.85
N ALA A 503 3.46 0.23 0.35
CA ALA A 503 2.85 1.34 1.06
C ALA A 503 1.94 0.89 2.22
N PRO A 504 1.86 1.63 3.35
CA PRO A 504 0.84 1.42 4.36
C PRO A 504 -0.55 1.67 3.73
N VAL A 505 -1.31 0.60 3.51
CA VAL A 505 -2.62 0.71 2.85
C VAL A 505 -3.63 1.36 3.80
N ASP A 506 -4.09 2.59 3.52
CA ASP A 506 -5.35 3.11 4.08
C ASP A 506 -6.52 2.40 3.41
N LEU A 507 -6.72 1.16 3.83
CA LEU A 507 -7.70 0.27 3.26
C LEU A 507 -9.12 0.80 3.46
N LEU A 508 -9.37 1.49 4.58
CA LEU A 508 -10.68 2.00 4.90
C LEU A 508 -11.01 3.20 4.02
N GLY A 509 -10.07 4.14 3.85
CA GLY A 509 -10.23 5.27 2.93
C GLY A 509 -10.43 4.81 1.48
N LYS A 510 -9.62 3.87 0.98
CA LYS A 510 -9.77 3.33 -0.39
C LYS A 510 -11.11 2.60 -0.60
N ILE A 511 -11.63 1.91 0.41
CA ILE A 511 -12.97 1.28 0.35
C ILE A 511 -14.05 2.36 0.30
N GLU A 512 -13.97 3.38 1.16
CA GLU A 512 -14.94 4.49 1.18
C GLU A 512 -14.95 5.25 -0.16
N GLU A 513 -13.78 5.54 -0.74
CA GLU A 513 -13.65 6.15 -2.07
C GLU A 513 -14.30 5.30 -3.16
N LEU A 514 -14.05 3.98 -3.13
CA LEU A 514 -14.64 3.04 -4.08
C LEU A 514 -16.17 2.97 -3.93
N GLU A 515 -16.68 3.01 -2.70
CA GLU A 515 -18.12 3.05 -2.44
C GLU A 515 -18.77 4.34 -2.97
N VAL A 516 -18.10 5.48 -2.79
CA VAL A 516 -18.53 6.78 -3.34
C VAL A 516 -18.54 6.78 -4.88
N GLU A 517 -17.53 6.19 -5.51
CA GLU A 517 -17.47 6.07 -6.97
C GLU A 517 -18.66 5.26 -7.49
N VAL A 518 -18.94 4.12 -6.86
CA VAL A 518 -20.06 3.29 -7.28
C VAL A 518 -21.42 3.97 -7.02
N GLU A 519 -21.54 4.73 -5.93
CA GLU A 519 -22.73 5.57 -5.69
C GLU A 519 -22.94 6.54 -6.86
N ARG A 520 -21.88 7.19 -7.33
CA ARG A 520 -21.93 8.11 -8.47
C ARG A 520 -22.38 7.42 -9.75
N VAL A 521 -21.86 6.22 -10.04
CA VAL A 521 -22.27 5.42 -11.20
C VAL A 521 -23.78 5.13 -11.18
N ILE A 522 -24.35 4.86 -10.01
CA ILE A 522 -25.79 4.61 -9.86
C ILE A 522 -26.60 5.89 -10.09
N LEU A 523 -26.17 7.01 -9.52
CA LEU A 523 -26.86 8.29 -9.69
C LEU A 523 -26.89 8.74 -11.16
N ASN A 524 -25.86 8.39 -11.92
CA ASN A 524 -25.72 8.75 -13.33
C ASN A 524 -26.44 7.81 -14.31
N ARG A 525 -27.07 6.71 -13.84
CA ARG A 525 -27.85 5.82 -14.71
C ARG A 525 -29.09 6.54 -15.28
N THR A 526 -29.30 6.49 -16.59
CA THR A 526 -30.46 7.14 -17.24
C THR A 526 -31.65 6.22 -17.40
N ASP A 527 -31.45 4.92 -17.20
CA ASP A 527 -32.41 3.83 -17.35
C ASP A 527 -33.11 3.46 -16.03
N LEU A 528 -32.79 4.16 -14.95
CA LEU A 528 -33.45 4.05 -13.64
C LEU A 528 -34.18 5.33 -13.30
N SER A 529 -35.34 5.23 -12.66
CA SER A 529 -36.03 6.36 -12.06
C SER A 529 -35.26 6.91 -10.84
N GLU A 530 -35.49 8.18 -10.50
CA GLU A 530 -34.88 8.80 -9.31
C GLU A 530 -35.18 8.02 -8.02
N THR A 531 -36.37 7.41 -7.91
CA THR A 531 -36.74 6.57 -6.77
C THR A 531 -35.92 5.28 -6.73
N GLU A 532 -35.69 4.62 -7.88
CA GLU A 532 -34.88 3.40 -7.97
C GLU A 532 -33.40 3.69 -7.68
N LYS A 533 -32.86 4.81 -8.18
CA LYS A 533 -31.51 5.30 -7.83
C LYS A 533 -31.37 5.52 -6.34
N LEU A 534 -32.31 6.26 -5.73
CA LEU A 534 -32.33 6.50 -4.29
C LEU A 534 -32.43 5.19 -3.50
N GLN A 535 -33.19 4.20 -3.97
CA GLN A 535 -33.28 2.89 -3.34
C GLN A 535 -31.99 2.08 -3.47
N LEU A 536 -31.32 2.09 -4.62
CA LEU A 536 -30.03 1.41 -4.82
C LEU A 536 -28.91 2.06 -4.00
N VAL A 537 -28.83 3.40 -3.98
CA VAL A 537 -27.89 4.15 -3.14
C VAL A 537 -28.15 3.91 -1.65
N LYS A 538 -29.41 3.92 -1.22
CA LYS A 538 -29.81 3.61 0.17
C LYS A 538 -29.59 2.15 0.55
N SER A 539 -29.72 1.21 -0.38
CA SER A 539 -29.41 -0.21 -0.20
C SER A 539 -27.91 -0.42 0.04
N ARG A 540 -27.06 0.35 -0.67
CA ARG A 540 -25.58 0.30 -0.56
C ARG A 540 -25.03 0.97 0.70
N ARG A 541 -25.43 2.22 0.96
CA ARG A 541 -25.23 2.89 2.28
C ARG A 541 -25.89 2.11 3.42
N GLY A 542 -26.83 1.24 3.05
CA GLY A 542 -27.62 0.39 3.90
C GLY A 542 -26.80 -0.58 4.74
N GLN A 543 -25.60 -0.99 4.35
CA GLN A 543 -24.74 -1.81 5.23
C GLN A 543 -24.17 -1.00 6.41
N GLY A 544 -23.82 0.28 6.20
CA GLY A 544 -23.41 1.18 7.27
C GLY A 544 -24.58 1.64 8.16
N ILE A 545 -25.74 1.95 7.56
CA ILE A 545 -26.95 2.35 8.29
C ILE A 545 -27.57 1.17 9.04
N TYR A 546 -27.71 0.00 8.43
CA TYR A 546 -28.18 -1.23 9.10
C TYR A 546 -27.27 -1.56 10.27
N ARG A 547 -25.95 -1.55 10.06
CA ARG A 547 -24.98 -1.80 11.13
C ARG A 547 -25.11 -0.77 12.25
N LYS A 548 -25.27 0.52 11.93
CA LYS A 548 -25.49 1.57 12.92
C LYS A 548 -26.83 1.43 13.66
N ASN A 549 -27.90 1.02 12.98
CA ASN A 549 -29.23 0.78 13.56
C ASN A 549 -29.18 -0.42 14.52
N LEU A 550 -28.52 -1.50 14.12
CA LEU A 550 -28.27 -2.69 14.91
C LEU A 550 -27.39 -2.36 16.13
N GLU A 551 -26.24 -1.73 15.90
CA GLU A 551 -25.31 -1.27 16.93
C GLU A 551 -25.95 -0.23 17.86
N GLY A 552 -27.10 0.34 17.50
CA GLY A 552 -27.92 1.17 18.40
C GLY A 552 -28.27 0.44 19.69
N PHE A 553 -28.54 -0.87 19.62
CA PHE A 553 -29.00 -1.67 20.77
C PHE A 553 -28.26 -3.00 20.97
N GLU A 554 -27.76 -3.66 19.92
CA GLU A 554 -26.83 -4.80 20.05
C GLU A 554 -25.41 -4.28 20.27
N LYS A 555 -24.72 -4.71 21.34
CA LYS A 555 -23.40 -4.17 21.72
C LYS A 555 -22.29 -5.21 21.76
N VAL A 556 -22.65 -6.49 21.73
CA VAL A 556 -21.72 -7.59 21.96
C VAL A 556 -22.14 -8.78 21.10
N CYS A 557 -21.23 -9.71 20.83
CA CYS A 557 -21.64 -11.02 20.33
C CYS A 557 -22.54 -11.70 21.37
N ARG A 558 -23.76 -12.08 20.98
CA ARG A 558 -24.70 -12.75 21.90
C ARG A 558 -24.13 -14.03 22.52
N ILE A 559 -23.42 -14.86 21.75
CA ILE A 559 -22.87 -16.13 22.24
C ILE A 559 -21.53 -15.96 22.96
N THR A 560 -20.57 -15.29 22.32
CA THR A 560 -19.18 -15.24 22.84
C THR A 560 -18.92 -14.06 23.78
N GLY A 561 -19.82 -13.08 23.84
CA GLY A 561 -19.66 -11.88 24.65
C GLY A 561 -18.61 -10.88 24.16
N VAL A 562 -17.94 -11.14 23.02
CA VAL A 562 -16.96 -10.22 22.42
C VAL A 562 -17.59 -8.85 22.19
N ARG A 563 -16.93 -7.79 22.66
CA ARG A 563 -17.45 -6.41 22.63
C ARG A 563 -16.78 -5.51 21.60
N ASN A 564 -15.59 -5.87 21.15
CA ASN A 564 -14.87 -5.08 20.15
C ASN A 564 -15.58 -5.24 18.81
N LEU A 565 -16.32 -4.22 18.40
CA LEU A 565 -17.15 -4.22 17.20
C LEU A 565 -16.38 -4.56 15.92
N ARG A 566 -15.06 -4.28 15.88
CA ARG A 566 -14.19 -4.62 14.74
C ARG A 566 -14.06 -6.13 14.50
N HIS A 567 -14.39 -6.95 15.50
CA HIS A 567 -14.37 -8.41 15.42
C HIS A 567 -15.77 -9.02 15.26
N LEU A 568 -16.82 -8.19 15.16
CA LEU A 568 -18.20 -8.63 15.07
C LEU A 568 -18.78 -8.43 13.67
N ARG A 569 -19.53 -9.42 13.22
CA ARG A 569 -20.38 -9.35 12.03
C ARG A 569 -21.79 -8.91 12.43
N ALA A 570 -22.38 -8.04 11.62
CA ALA A 570 -23.78 -7.68 11.70
C ALA A 570 -24.58 -8.67 10.85
N SER A 571 -24.92 -9.82 11.43
CA SER A 571 -25.64 -10.89 10.73
C SER A 571 -27.11 -10.52 10.62
N HIS A 572 -27.70 -10.61 9.44
CA HIS A 572 -29.16 -10.54 9.30
C HIS A 572 -29.82 -11.77 9.92
N ILE A 573 -30.96 -11.59 10.58
CA ILE A 573 -31.75 -12.70 11.14
C ILE A 573 -32.56 -13.36 10.02
N LYS A 574 -33.41 -12.59 9.33
CA LYS A 574 -34.00 -12.97 8.04
C LYS A 574 -32.99 -12.63 6.95
N PRO A 575 -32.47 -13.62 6.19
CA PRO A 575 -31.38 -13.38 5.26
C PRO A 575 -31.72 -12.32 4.22
N TRP A 576 -30.72 -11.52 3.84
CA TRP A 576 -30.87 -10.38 2.93
C TRP A 576 -31.62 -10.72 1.63
N ARG A 577 -31.39 -11.92 1.07
CA ARG A 577 -32.07 -12.41 -0.14
C ARG A 577 -33.59 -12.58 0.00
N ALA A 578 -34.08 -12.79 1.22
CA ALA A 578 -35.49 -13.02 1.53
C ALA A 578 -36.17 -11.78 2.16
N SER A 579 -35.38 -10.73 2.44
CA SER A 579 -35.86 -9.49 3.07
C SER A 579 -36.41 -8.50 2.05
N THR A 580 -37.50 -7.81 2.41
CA THR A 580 -38.00 -6.62 1.71
C THR A 580 -37.03 -5.44 1.88
N THR A 581 -37.20 -4.38 1.10
CA THR A 581 -36.36 -3.17 1.17
C THR A 581 -36.34 -2.53 2.57
N PHE A 582 -37.44 -2.61 3.32
CA PHE A 582 -37.50 -2.15 4.71
C PHE A 582 -36.69 -3.07 5.63
N GLU A 583 -36.93 -4.37 5.56
CA GLU A 583 -36.29 -5.38 6.42
C GLU A 583 -34.76 -5.48 6.19
N LYS A 584 -34.26 -5.08 5.01
CA LYS A 584 -32.83 -5.01 4.71
C LYS A 584 -32.09 -3.94 5.52
N LEU A 585 -32.80 -2.89 5.94
CA LEU A 585 -32.26 -1.73 6.64
C LEU A 585 -32.70 -1.64 8.13
N ASP A 586 -33.65 -2.48 8.53
CA ASP A 586 -34.14 -2.58 9.89
C ASP A 586 -33.07 -3.20 10.80
N GLY A 587 -32.62 -2.45 11.80
CA GLY A 587 -31.66 -2.96 12.79
C GLY A 587 -32.22 -4.15 13.57
N ASN A 588 -33.55 -4.25 13.73
CA ASN A 588 -34.20 -5.40 14.38
C ASN A 588 -34.15 -6.67 13.53
N ASN A 589 -33.82 -6.58 12.24
CA ASN A 589 -33.51 -7.75 11.43
C ASN A 589 -32.04 -8.16 11.57
N GLY A 590 -31.42 -7.96 12.73
CA GLY A 590 -29.99 -8.19 12.92
C GLY A 590 -29.59 -8.64 14.30
N ILE A 591 -28.44 -9.32 14.35
CA ILE A 591 -27.70 -9.70 15.57
C ILE A 591 -26.19 -9.53 15.34
N LEU A 592 -25.46 -9.13 16.39
CA LEU A 592 -24.00 -9.10 16.35
C LEU A 592 -23.44 -10.47 16.72
N LEU A 593 -22.58 -11.02 15.87
CA LEU A 593 -21.99 -12.35 16.06
C LEU A 593 -20.49 -12.37 15.75
N SER A 594 -19.75 -13.19 16.49
CA SER A 594 -18.36 -13.52 16.15
C SER A 594 -18.32 -14.35 14.86
N PRO A 595 -17.26 -14.28 14.03
CA PRO A 595 -17.28 -14.83 12.67
C PRO A 595 -17.62 -16.32 12.56
N HIS A 596 -17.19 -17.11 13.52
CA HIS A 596 -17.48 -18.55 13.58
C HIS A 596 -18.93 -18.84 14.02
N VAL A 597 -19.51 -17.99 14.87
CA VAL A 597 -20.92 -18.08 15.28
C VAL A 597 -21.85 -17.62 14.16
N ASP A 598 -21.50 -16.51 13.50
CA ASP A 598 -22.17 -16.01 12.31
C ASP A 598 -22.29 -17.09 11.23
N HIS A 599 -21.20 -17.82 10.96
CA HIS A 599 -21.22 -18.96 10.06
C HIS A 599 -22.23 -20.04 10.47
N LEU A 600 -22.26 -20.43 11.74
CA LEU A 600 -23.20 -21.45 12.23
C LEU A 600 -24.65 -20.98 12.09
N PHE A 601 -24.92 -19.71 12.39
CA PHE A 601 -26.24 -19.13 12.35
C PHE A 601 -26.74 -18.97 10.90
N ASP A 602 -25.96 -18.32 10.03
CA ASP A 602 -26.30 -18.09 8.62
C ASP A 602 -26.53 -19.39 7.83
N GLN A 603 -25.80 -20.45 8.19
CA GLN A 603 -25.94 -21.77 7.57
C GLN A 603 -27.01 -22.65 8.24
N GLY A 604 -27.74 -22.11 9.22
CA GLY A 604 -28.85 -22.79 9.89
C GLY A 604 -28.45 -23.92 10.83
N PHE A 605 -27.17 -24.04 11.21
CA PHE A 605 -26.71 -25.03 12.20
C PHE A 605 -27.13 -24.66 13.62
N ILE A 606 -27.32 -23.36 13.88
CA ILE A 606 -27.88 -22.86 15.13
C ILE A 606 -28.98 -21.83 14.84
N SER A 607 -29.91 -21.66 15.77
CA SER A 607 -30.92 -20.60 15.79
C SER A 607 -31.21 -20.22 17.24
N PHE A 608 -32.21 -19.36 17.49
CA PHE A 608 -32.64 -19.01 18.83
C PHE A 608 -34.16 -19.14 18.99
N ALA A 609 -34.59 -19.58 20.16
CA ALA A 609 -35.96 -19.40 20.63
C ALA A 609 -36.21 -17.93 21.01
N ASP A 610 -37.48 -17.57 21.16
CA ASP A 610 -37.88 -16.18 21.45
C ASP A 610 -37.33 -15.66 22.79
N ASP A 611 -37.12 -16.57 23.76
CA ASP A 611 -36.55 -16.29 25.08
C ASP A 611 -35.01 -16.25 25.12
N GLY A 612 -34.35 -16.34 23.96
CA GLY A 612 -32.88 -16.35 23.90
C GLY A 612 -32.23 -17.72 24.06
N THR A 613 -33.00 -18.79 24.24
CA THR A 613 -32.47 -20.15 24.30
C THR A 613 -31.88 -20.55 22.95
N LEU A 614 -30.64 -21.04 22.94
CA LEU A 614 -29.97 -21.52 21.73
C LEU A 614 -30.62 -22.82 21.25
N LEU A 615 -30.89 -22.87 19.95
CA LEU A 615 -31.39 -24.05 19.25
C LEU A 615 -30.25 -24.59 18.39
N THR A 616 -29.93 -25.87 18.52
CA THR A 616 -28.91 -26.53 17.71
C THR A 616 -29.55 -27.51 16.74
N SER A 617 -29.11 -27.48 15.48
CA SER A 617 -29.55 -28.40 14.44
C SER A 617 -29.13 -29.84 14.77
N THR A 618 -29.87 -30.83 14.27
CA THR A 618 -29.45 -32.23 14.31
C THR A 618 -28.18 -32.51 13.49
N ASP A 619 -27.89 -31.66 12.50
CA ASP A 619 -26.70 -31.73 11.64
C ASP A 619 -25.48 -30.96 12.20
N VAL A 620 -25.57 -30.42 13.43
CA VAL A 620 -24.45 -29.68 14.02
C VAL A 620 -23.35 -30.60 14.53
N ASP A 621 -22.10 -30.20 14.32
CA ASP A 621 -20.95 -30.88 14.91
C ASP A 621 -20.70 -30.38 16.34
N PHE A 622 -21.14 -31.18 17.32
CA PHE A 622 -20.99 -30.86 18.74
C PHE A 622 -19.54 -30.78 19.20
N ASP A 623 -18.61 -31.52 18.57
CA ASP A 623 -17.19 -31.45 18.90
C ASP A 623 -16.63 -30.06 18.52
N THR A 624 -17.01 -29.57 17.33
CA THR A 624 -16.65 -28.21 16.90
C THR A 624 -17.25 -27.14 17.81
N LEU A 625 -18.52 -27.28 18.25
CA LEU A 625 -19.12 -26.34 19.21
C LEU A 625 -18.33 -26.30 20.52
N ALA A 626 -17.95 -27.46 21.05
CA ALA A 626 -17.17 -27.55 22.28
C ALA A 626 -15.78 -26.90 22.13
N LEU A 627 -15.09 -27.14 21.02
CA LEU A 627 -13.78 -26.55 20.72
C LEU A 627 -13.85 -25.02 20.55
N TRP A 628 -14.98 -24.50 20.05
CA TRP A 628 -15.22 -23.06 19.95
C TRP A 628 -15.79 -22.45 21.24
N GLY A 629 -15.98 -23.25 22.29
CA GLY A 629 -16.50 -22.80 23.57
C GLY A 629 -17.98 -22.40 23.54
N ILE A 630 -18.76 -22.92 22.59
CA ILE A 630 -20.19 -22.66 22.44
C ILE A 630 -20.95 -23.73 23.22
N LYS A 631 -21.76 -23.31 24.20
CA LYS A 631 -22.59 -24.21 25.01
C LYS A 631 -23.92 -24.48 24.29
N PRO A 632 -24.26 -25.74 23.95
CA PRO A 632 -25.49 -26.07 23.23
C PRO A 632 -26.76 -25.71 24.01
N GLU A 633 -26.76 -25.89 25.33
CA GLU A 633 -27.92 -25.66 26.22
C GLU A 633 -27.91 -24.27 26.88
N GLY A 634 -27.37 -23.26 26.17
CA GLY A 634 -27.25 -21.89 26.68
C GLY A 634 -28.48 -21.02 26.40
N ASN A 635 -28.82 -20.15 27.36
CA ASN A 635 -29.69 -18.99 27.12
C ASN A 635 -28.83 -17.72 27.01
N PHE A 636 -29.01 -16.95 25.95
CA PHE A 636 -28.18 -15.82 25.57
C PHE A 636 -28.92 -14.47 25.65
N GLY A 637 -29.96 -14.41 26.47
CA GLY A 637 -30.75 -13.22 26.77
C GLY A 637 -31.86 -12.95 25.77
N ASP A 638 -32.85 -12.19 26.24
CA ASP A 638 -34.08 -11.95 25.49
C ASP A 638 -33.86 -11.20 24.18
N PHE A 639 -34.76 -11.44 23.24
CA PHE A 639 -34.86 -10.65 22.01
C PHE A 639 -35.90 -9.56 22.18
N ARG A 640 -35.69 -8.45 21.45
CA ARG A 640 -36.71 -7.41 21.38
C ARG A 640 -37.96 -7.95 20.68
N PRO A 641 -39.17 -7.48 21.04
CA PRO A 641 -40.40 -7.89 20.35
C PRO A 641 -40.33 -7.70 18.83
N GLU A 642 -39.62 -6.68 18.36
CA GLU A 642 -39.44 -6.41 16.93
C GLU A 642 -38.46 -7.37 16.21
N GLN A 643 -37.60 -8.08 16.94
CA GLN A 643 -36.69 -9.10 16.39
C GLN A 643 -37.38 -10.47 16.21
N LEU A 644 -38.45 -10.74 16.98
CA LEU A 644 -39.11 -12.05 17.04
C LEU A 644 -39.68 -12.52 15.68
N PRO A 645 -40.34 -11.67 14.86
CA PRO A 645 -40.85 -12.12 13.57
C PRO A 645 -39.74 -12.58 12.61
N TYR A 646 -38.55 -11.98 12.70
CA TYR A 646 -37.40 -12.38 11.89
C TYR A 646 -36.80 -13.70 12.39
N LEU A 647 -36.73 -13.89 13.71
CA LEU A 647 -36.28 -15.14 14.31
C LEU A 647 -37.22 -16.30 13.98
N ASP A 648 -38.52 -16.04 13.94
CA ASP A 648 -39.51 -17.03 13.55
C ASP A 648 -39.28 -17.51 12.11
N PHE A 649 -39.09 -16.56 11.18
CA PHE A 649 -38.69 -16.88 9.82
C PHE A 649 -37.38 -17.69 9.78
N HIS A 650 -36.37 -17.29 10.55
CA HIS A 650 -35.10 -18.01 10.59
C HIS A 650 -35.28 -19.46 11.05
N ARG A 651 -36.08 -19.71 12.10
CA ARG A 651 -36.39 -21.06 12.59
C ARG A 651 -37.19 -21.89 11.60
N GLU A 652 -38.10 -21.28 10.84
CA GLU A 652 -38.95 -22.01 9.91
C GLU A 652 -38.25 -22.34 8.58
N VAL A 653 -37.41 -21.40 8.09
CA VAL A 653 -36.93 -21.42 6.70
C VAL A 653 -35.42 -21.70 6.60
N ILE A 654 -34.62 -21.25 7.57
CA ILE A 654 -33.14 -21.33 7.49
C ILE A 654 -32.59 -22.42 8.39
N PHE A 655 -33.11 -22.53 9.61
CA PHE A 655 -32.67 -23.51 10.59
C PHE A 655 -32.88 -24.94 10.09
N LYS A 656 -31.80 -25.73 10.12
CA LYS A 656 -31.81 -27.14 9.73
C LYS A 656 -32.38 -27.97 10.88
N LYS A 657 -33.53 -28.60 10.64
CA LYS A 657 -34.25 -29.41 11.63
C LYS A 657 -33.66 -30.81 11.72
#